data_AF-A0A1Q7W4U4-F1
#
_entry.id   AF-A0A1Q7W4U4-F1
#
_cell.length_a   1.000
_cell.length_b   1.000
_cell.length_c   1.000
_cell.angle_alpha   90.00
_cell.angle_beta   90.00
_cell.angle_gamma   90.00
#
_symmetry.space_group_name_H-M   'P 1'
#
loop_
_entity.id
_entity.type
_entity.pdbx_description
1 polymer ?
#
loop_
_entity_poly.entity_id
_entity_poly.type
_entity_poly.pdbx_seq_one_letter_code
_entity_poly.pdbx_strand_id
1 'polypeptide(L)'
;MSRGVVVDVGGTSTRVAAHRDGRIAGDVVDFPTPSPHGTQRSVAECRDELFDTIARHAARLRGTGDEAGDGDGDEIGVSFGAVLSRSGIVRDASVLWSRPCQGFDVHAALRARFPATRISILNDVAAAAWHYRASGRFALVTVSTGVAFKVFDAALPADRRVLVDAEGLGGESGHAPVGPVPLGPVRALGQAAADGDPAALAELERLGLPWCACGAVADLCAYASGPGAVRLAAGLARREPDRYAASALAALAADPSRIETAALATAAAQGDAFTAQVLRESTAPLAARILQLCADLGLSRVLIVGGFAHGVGAPWLAALREGIRALAVDGGWFRDWTPRQLDELVSLPPDSGLASLAGMAAYLAERSRERDLGLVRLAVKPVGEPSLVLVSAPRPACGREQFLLRPRYAGICGTDLQILRGERGCEPGVPGHECVAEVVEVGDAVDGLAVGDTVTLNPNNPLDDEEKIGHNRDGVFGELLRFDRGMLRRGQVIRLSTPAEPRSVLLEPLAAVVRAQDLTGAAAPAKRVLVVGGGVTGLLHLMVAARRGATDVFLASRSADTRKRALALGLCRPERVLPLGSALAEAIRRQTDGDGVDTAIVAVGGGAGPAVLESVWPALAQGGAVHLFGGFPADAAIPVGGGAVSSALEIRAGARTVRTMTPAGRSAWITGSRGGLHDDFLTAHRYCHDSDGTPLAVEKLISHLIRLDELPAVAAELAGRGTVGGQPAARVVIDFDPARTATGAGR
;
A
#
# COMPACT_ATOMS: atom_id res chain seq x y z
N MET A 1 18.93 -20.95 -0.29
CA MET A 1 19.62 -20.68 -1.58
C MET A 1 18.57 -20.22 -2.56
N SER A 2 18.64 -18.96 -3.00
CA SER A 2 17.59 -18.38 -3.84
C SER A 2 17.78 -18.79 -5.30
N ARG A 3 16.72 -19.25 -5.95
CA ARG A 3 16.71 -19.62 -7.37
C ARG A 3 15.41 -19.15 -8.01
N GLY A 4 15.46 -18.82 -9.30
CA GLY A 4 14.30 -18.34 -10.02
C GLY A 4 14.67 -17.85 -11.42
N VAL A 5 13.73 -17.15 -12.06
CA VAL A 5 13.94 -16.53 -13.37
C VAL A 5 13.87 -15.01 -13.23
N VAL A 6 14.80 -14.32 -13.89
CA VAL A 6 14.76 -12.87 -14.03
C VAL A 6 14.52 -12.50 -15.48
N VAL A 7 13.75 -11.42 -15.67
CA VAL A 7 13.37 -10.87 -16.96
C VAL A 7 13.69 -9.40 -16.95
N ASP A 8 14.26 -8.89 -18.04
CA ASP A 8 14.50 -7.48 -18.27
C ASP A 8 13.82 -7.07 -19.57
N VAL A 9 12.76 -6.26 -19.46
CA VAL A 9 11.95 -5.80 -20.59
C VAL A 9 12.38 -4.38 -20.97
N GLY A 10 13.18 -4.25 -22.02
CA GLY A 10 13.55 -2.97 -22.62
C GLY A 10 12.72 -2.65 -23.87
N GLY A 11 12.85 -1.42 -24.39
CA GLY A 11 12.09 -0.98 -25.56
C GLY A 11 12.51 -1.62 -26.89
N THR A 12 13.71 -2.18 -26.97
CA THR A 12 14.23 -2.85 -28.19
C THR A 12 14.39 -4.35 -28.00
N SER A 13 14.91 -4.77 -26.85
CA SER A 13 15.14 -6.18 -26.53
C SER A 13 14.58 -6.51 -25.15
N THR A 14 14.15 -7.76 -25.01
CA THR A 14 13.77 -8.39 -23.75
C THR A 14 14.72 -9.53 -23.48
N ARG A 15 15.24 -9.59 -22.25
CA ARG A 15 16.22 -10.60 -21.82
C ARG A 15 15.64 -11.45 -20.71
N VAL A 16 15.91 -12.75 -20.75
CA VAL A 16 15.45 -13.71 -19.74
C VAL A 16 16.61 -14.60 -19.34
N ALA A 17 16.82 -14.78 -18.04
CA ALA A 17 17.86 -15.68 -17.53
C ALA A 17 17.42 -16.35 -16.23
N ALA A 18 18.00 -17.52 -15.94
CA ALA A 18 17.92 -18.07 -14.59
C ALA A 18 18.81 -17.25 -13.65
N HIS A 19 18.47 -17.23 -12.36
CA HIS A 19 19.34 -16.70 -11.33
C HIS A 19 19.57 -17.70 -10.20
N ARG A 20 20.72 -17.59 -9.55
CA ARG A 20 21.09 -18.33 -8.34
C ARG A 20 21.81 -17.41 -7.37
N ASP A 21 21.32 -17.34 -6.13
CA ASP A 21 21.90 -16.55 -5.04
C ASP A 21 22.22 -15.10 -5.43
N GLY A 22 21.30 -14.49 -6.17
CA GLY A 22 21.37 -13.08 -6.58
C GLY A 22 22.27 -12.79 -7.77
N ARG A 23 22.67 -13.82 -8.50
CA ARG A 23 23.50 -13.71 -9.71
C ARG A 23 22.83 -14.41 -10.88
N ILE A 24 23.01 -13.87 -12.08
CA ILE A 24 22.60 -14.53 -13.33
C ILE A 24 23.34 -15.87 -13.42
N ALA A 25 22.60 -16.93 -13.76
CA ALA A 25 23.12 -18.28 -13.89
C ALA A 25 22.76 -18.83 -15.29
N GLY A 26 23.75 -19.39 -15.99
CA GLY A 26 23.58 -19.92 -17.33
C GLY A 26 23.46 -18.83 -18.41
N ASP A 27 22.88 -19.21 -19.55
CA ASP A 27 22.76 -18.35 -20.71
C ASP A 27 21.64 -17.30 -20.54
N VAL A 28 21.90 -16.10 -21.06
CA VAL A 28 20.89 -15.04 -21.19
C VAL A 28 20.21 -15.20 -22.54
N VAL A 29 18.90 -15.45 -22.53
CA VAL A 29 18.09 -15.47 -23.74
C VAL A 29 17.70 -14.03 -24.07
N ASP A 30 18.10 -13.53 -25.23
CA ASP A 30 17.75 -12.20 -25.74
C ASP A 30 16.80 -12.36 -26.94
N PHE A 31 15.68 -11.63 -26.94
CA PHE A 31 14.76 -11.57 -28.08
C PHE A 31 14.22 -10.15 -28.28
N PRO A 32 13.86 -9.77 -29.52
CA PRO A 32 13.29 -8.44 -29.79
C PRO A 32 11.99 -8.22 -29.01
N THR A 33 11.85 -7.06 -28.36
CA THR A 33 10.59 -6.67 -27.73
C THR A 33 9.54 -6.42 -28.82
N PRO A 34 8.37 -7.11 -28.81
CA PRO A 34 7.34 -6.89 -29.82
C PRO A 34 6.91 -5.42 -29.89
N SER A 35 6.96 -4.84 -31.09
CA SER A 35 6.67 -3.42 -31.32
C SER A 35 5.59 -3.24 -32.40
N PRO A 36 4.65 -2.29 -32.21
CA PRO A 36 3.68 -1.95 -33.25
C PRO A 36 4.30 -1.11 -34.38
N HIS A 37 5.49 -0.53 -34.17
CA HIS A 37 6.12 0.38 -35.12
C HIS A 37 6.43 -0.31 -36.46
N GLY A 38 5.94 0.26 -37.57
CA GLY A 38 6.12 -0.32 -38.91
C GLY A 38 5.26 -1.56 -39.18
N THR A 39 4.29 -1.87 -38.32
CA THR A 39 3.37 -3.02 -38.47
C THR A 39 1.91 -2.58 -38.42
N GLN A 40 0.98 -3.45 -38.83
CA GLN A 40 -0.47 -3.24 -38.65
C GLN A 40 -0.99 -3.67 -37.27
N ARG A 41 -0.11 -4.07 -36.35
CA ARG A 41 -0.48 -4.67 -35.06
C ARG A 41 -0.83 -3.61 -34.02
N SER A 42 -1.75 -3.94 -33.13
CA SER A 42 -2.11 -3.14 -31.98
C SER A 42 -1.11 -3.31 -30.82
N VAL A 43 -1.06 -2.31 -29.93
CA VAL A 43 -0.25 -2.38 -28.70
C VAL A 43 -0.65 -3.58 -27.82
N ALA A 44 -1.95 -3.91 -27.78
CA ALA A 44 -2.46 -5.04 -27.01
C ALA A 44 -1.92 -6.39 -27.54
N GLU A 45 -1.90 -6.58 -28.86
CA GLU A 45 -1.36 -7.80 -29.47
C GLU A 45 0.15 -7.94 -29.24
N CYS A 46 0.91 -6.85 -29.36
CA CYS A 46 2.35 -6.85 -29.05
C CYS A 46 2.62 -7.16 -27.57
N ARG A 47 1.80 -6.61 -26.67
CA ARG A 47 1.90 -6.86 -25.23
C ARG A 47 1.60 -8.32 -24.88
N ASP A 48 0.55 -8.89 -25.44
CA ASP A 48 0.17 -10.27 -25.13
C ASP A 48 1.23 -11.24 -25.67
N GLU A 49 1.78 -11.00 -26.86
CA GLU A 49 2.93 -11.74 -27.40
C GLU A 49 4.17 -11.64 -26.50
N LEU A 50 4.47 -10.43 -25.99
CA LEU A 50 5.60 -10.21 -25.08
C LEU A 50 5.48 -11.11 -23.85
N PHE A 51 4.33 -11.07 -23.17
CA PHE A 51 4.11 -11.88 -21.97
C PHE A 51 4.06 -13.39 -22.26
N ASP A 52 3.51 -13.81 -23.41
CA ASP A 52 3.53 -15.21 -23.84
C ASP A 52 4.96 -15.68 -24.14
N THR A 53 5.78 -14.83 -24.74
CA THR A 53 7.19 -15.13 -25.05
C THR A 53 8.04 -15.19 -23.78
N ILE A 54 7.87 -14.24 -22.86
CA ILE A 54 8.44 -14.31 -21.51
C ILE A 54 8.03 -15.63 -20.85
N ALA A 55 6.74 -16.00 -20.93
CA ALA A 55 6.23 -17.18 -20.27
C ALA A 55 6.88 -18.47 -20.78
N ARG A 56 7.00 -18.61 -22.12
CA ARG A 56 7.67 -19.74 -22.76
C ARG A 56 9.14 -19.86 -22.34
N HIS A 57 9.89 -18.76 -22.37
CA HIS A 57 11.31 -18.79 -22.01
C HIS A 57 11.53 -19.07 -20.52
N ALA A 58 10.75 -18.44 -19.65
CA ALA A 58 10.83 -18.68 -18.22
C ALA A 58 10.44 -20.12 -17.84
N ALA A 59 9.41 -20.70 -18.47
CA ALA A 59 9.05 -22.11 -18.26
C ALA A 59 10.18 -23.06 -18.69
N ARG A 60 10.84 -22.78 -19.83
CA ARG A 60 11.98 -23.58 -20.31
C ARG A 60 13.18 -23.51 -19.36
N LEU A 61 13.51 -22.32 -18.86
CA LEU A 61 14.62 -22.13 -17.90
C LEU A 61 14.34 -22.78 -16.55
N ARG A 62 13.06 -22.90 -16.17
CA ARG A 62 12.63 -23.64 -14.98
C ARG A 62 12.67 -25.17 -15.16
N GLY A 63 12.47 -25.67 -16.38
CA GLY A 63 12.30 -27.09 -16.72
C GLY A 63 13.55 -27.87 -17.17
N THR A 64 14.73 -27.64 -16.60
CA THR A 64 15.97 -28.40 -16.91
C THR A 64 16.70 -29.00 -15.70
N GLY A 65 16.03 -29.14 -14.55
CA GLY A 65 16.56 -29.89 -13.40
C GLY A 65 15.54 -30.88 -12.85
N ASP A 66 15.88 -32.17 -12.87
CA ASP A 66 15.10 -33.34 -12.40
C ASP A 66 14.82 -33.37 -10.88
N GLU A 67 14.74 -32.22 -10.22
CA GLU A 67 14.35 -32.14 -8.81
C GLU A 67 13.20 -31.15 -8.65
N ALA A 68 12.01 -31.63 -8.97
CA ALA A 68 10.75 -31.09 -8.45
C ALA A 68 10.67 -31.37 -6.94
N GLY A 69 11.54 -30.71 -6.18
CA GLY A 69 11.40 -30.56 -4.73
C GLY A 69 10.41 -29.43 -4.45
N ASP A 70 9.46 -29.70 -3.57
CA ASP A 70 8.36 -28.86 -3.10
C ASP A 70 8.81 -27.61 -2.30
N GLY A 71 9.86 -26.90 -2.76
CA GLY A 71 10.54 -25.86 -2.00
C GLY A 71 11.03 -24.67 -2.85
N ASP A 72 10.46 -23.50 -2.54
CA ASP A 72 10.98 -22.11 -2.66
C ASP A 72 11.63 -21.64 -3.99
N GLY A 73 11.70 -22.47 -5.03
CA GLY A 73 12.30 -22.16 -6.34
C GLY A 73 11.40 -21.48 -7.36
N ASP A 74 10.19 -21.10 -6.95
CA ASP A 74 9.11 -20.60 -7.80
C ASP A 74 8.98 -19.07 -7.68
N GLU A 75 10.00 -18.34 -8.12
CA GLU A 75 9.97 -16.87 -8.19
C GLU A 75 10.41 -16.36 -9.57
N ILE A 76 9.64 -15.41 -10.11
CA ILE A 76 9.94 -14.68 -11.34
C ILE A 76 10.05 -13.20 -10.99
N GLY A 77 11.22 -12.62 -11.27
CA GLY A 77 11.47 -11.19 -11.15
C GLY A 77 11.45 -10.52 -12.51
N VAL A 78 10.69 -9.44 -12.66
CA VAL A 78 10.64 -8.67 -13.90
C VAL A 78 11.10 -7.24 -13.64
N SER A 79 12.21 -6.83 -14.26
CA SER A 79 12.54 -5.43 -14.48
C SER A 79 11.84 -4.96 -15.74
N PHE A 80 10.96 -3.97 -15.62
CA PHE A 80 10.06 -3.58 -16.71
C PHE A 80 10.28 -2.10 -17.07
N GLY A 81 10.66 -1.83 -18.32
CA GLY A 81 10.98 -0.50 -18.85
C GLY A 81 9.77 0.41 -19.01
N ALA A 82 9.11 0.73 -17.90
CA ALA A 82 7.95 1.62 -17.83
C ALA A 82 7.88 2.32 -16.47
N VAL A 83 7.09 3.39 -16.41
CA VAL A 83 6.67 4.00 -15.14
C VAL A 83 5.57 3.12 -14.54
N LEU A 84 5.78 2.62 -13.32
CA LEU A 84 4.94 1.63 -12.67
C LEU A 84 4.50 2.10 -11.28
N SER A 85 3.27 1.77 -10.89
CA SER A 85 2.87 1.84 -9.50
C SER A 85 3.48 0.69 -8.69
N ARG A 86 3.41 0.79 -7.36
CA ARG A 86 3.77 -0.27 -6.41
C ARG A 86 2.98 -1.56 -6.62
N SER A 87 1.76 -1.46 -7.15
CA SER A 87 0.91 -2.62 -7.49
C SER A 87 1.19 -3.21 -8.88
N GLY A 88 2.12 -2.65 -9.65
CA GLY A 88 2.44 -3.13 -11.00
C GLY A 88 1.54 -2.56 -12.10
N ILE A 89 0.79 -1.49 -11.82
CA ILE A 89 -0.02 -0.78 -12.82
C ILE A 89 0.88 0.17 -13.61
N VAL A 90 0.87 0.05 -14.93
CA VAL A 90 1.60 0.94 -15.82
C VAL A 90 0.99 2.32 -15.83
N ARG A 91 1.80 3.32 -15.49
CA ARG A 91 1.47 4.75 -15.67
C ARG A 91 1.91 5.25 -17.04
N ASP A 92 3.04 4.76 -17.54
CA ASP A 92 3.52 5.08 -18.89
C ASP A 92 4.53 4.03 -19.38
N ALA A 93 4.16 3.29 -20.44
CA ALA A 93 5.03 2.35 -21.15
C ALA A 93 5.33 2.81 -22.59
N SER A 94 5.25 4.11 -22.87
CA SER A 94 5.57 4.68 -24.19
C SER A 94 7.00 4.36 -24.66
N VAL A 95 7.93 4.13 -23.74
CA VAL A 95 9.29 3.66 -24.03
C VAL A 95 9.32 2.31 -24.77
N LEU A 96 8.34 1.44 -24.55
CA LEU A 96 8.29 0.12 -25.19
C LEU A 96 7.71 0.14 -26.60
N TRP A 97 6.75 1.03 -26.87
CA TRP A 97 5.92 0.96 -28.08
C TRP A 97 5.79 2.28 -28.84
N SER A 98 6.48 3.33 -28.39
CA SER A 98 6.46 4.67 -28.98
C SER A 98 5.06 5.27 -29.11
N ARG A 99 4.12 4.83 -28.25
CA ARG A 99 2.73 5.29 -28.18
C ARG A 99 2.29 5.34 -26.71
N PRO A 100 1.40 6.28 -26.33
CA PRO A 100 0.86 6.31 -24.97
C PRO A 100 0.24 4.97 -24.59
N CYS A 101 0.72 4.36 -23.50
CA CYS A 101 0.21 3.09 -23.00
C CYS A 101 0.18 3.14 -21.47
N GLN A 102 -1.03 3.09 -20.89
CA GLN A 102 -1.28 3.31 -19.47
C GLN A 102 -2.42 2.41 -18.97
N GLY A 103 -2.50 2.22 -17.65
CA GLY A 103 -3.62 1.58 -16.96
C GLY A 103 -3.63 0.05 -17.01
N PHE A 104 -2.64 -0.60 -17.63
CA PHE A 104 -2.57 -2.05 -17.66
C PHE A 104 -1.79 -2.62 -16.47
N ASP A 105 -2.21 -3.79 -16.00
CA ASP A 105 -1.62 -4.48 -14.85
C ASP A 105 -0.62 -5.55 -15.32
N VAL A 106 0.68 -5.25 -15.17
CA VAL A 106 1.78 -6.19 -15.51
C VAL A 106 1.71 -7.43 -14.64
N HIS A 107 1.35 -7.27 -13.37
CA HIS A 107 1.31 -8.33 -12.39
C HIS A 107 0.17 -9.31 -12.68
N ALA A 108 -1.01 -8.81 -13.01
CA ALA A 108 -2.13 -9.64 -13.47
C ALA A 108 -1.79 -10.39 -14.77
N ALA A 109 -1.14 -9.72 -15.74
CA ALA A 109 -0.75 -10.35 -17.00
C ALA A 109 0.23 -11.52 -16.82
N LEU A 110 1.19 -11.39 -15.91
CA LEU A 110 2.14 -12.46 -15.57
C LEU A 110 1.48 -13.56 -14.74
N ARG A 111 0.63 -13.21 -13.75
CA ARG A 111 -0.09 -14.19 -12.93
C ARG A 111 -1.02 -15.09 -13.74
N ALA A 112 -1.66 -14.54 -14.78
CA ALA A 112 -2.49 -15.33 -15.69
C ALA A 112 -1.71 -16.47 -16.38
N ARG A 113 -0.40 -16.30 -16.56
CA ARG A 113 0.51 -17.28 -17.16
C ARG A 113 1.25 -18.12 -16.11
N PHE A 114 1.35 -17.62 -14.88
CA PHE A 114 2.07 -18.22 -13.77
C PHE A 114 1.26 -18.18 -12.46
N PRO A 115 0.15 -18.93 -12.34
CA PRO A 115 -0.78 -18.80 -11.22
C PRO A 115 -0.21 -19.24 -9.87
N ALA A 116 0.75 -20.17 -9.87
CA ALA A 116 1.36 -20.72 -8.64
C ALA A 116 2.75 -20.14 -8.33
N THR A 117 3.26 -19.22 -9.16
CA THR A 117 4.63 -18.70 -9.04
C THR A 117 4.60 -17.29 -8.45
N ARG A 118 5.53 -17.00 -7.54
CA ARG A 118 5.68 -15.65 -6.99
C ARG A 118 6.23 -14.71 -8.06
N ILE A 119 5.63 -13.54 -8.18
CA ILE A 119 6.02 -12.52 -9.16
C ILE A 119 6.42 -11.27 -8.41
N SER A 120 7.63 -10.78 -8.72
CA SER A 120 8.15 -9.51 -8.25
C SER A 120 8.40 -8.61 -9.45
N ILE A 121 8.01 -7.33 -9.36
CA ILE A 121 8.15 -6.38 -10.47
C ILE A 121 8.82 -5.12 -9.95
N LEU A 122 9.84 -4.66 -10.67
CA LEU A 122 10.46 -3.35 -10.49
C LEU A 122 10.47 -2.65 -11.84
N ASN A 123 10.54 -1.32 -11.83
CA ASN A 123 10.99 -0.66 -13.06
C ASN A 123 12.47 -0.97 -13.32
N ASP A 124 12.88 -0.87 -14.58
CA ASP A 124 14.23 -1.18 -15.05
C ASP A 124 15.33 -0.39 -14.32
N VAL A 125 15.11 0.88 -14.02
CA VAL A 125 16.06 1.73 -13.29
C VAL A 125 16.18 1.34 -11.82
N ALA A 126 15.06 1.03 -11.15
CA ALA A 126 15.06 0.57 -9.76
C ALA A 126 15.72 -0.81 -9.65
N ALA A 127 15.46 -1.70 -10.60
CA ALA A 127 16.16 -2.98 -10.69
C ALA A 127 17.66 -2.74 -10.88
N ALA A 128 18.08 -1.89 -11.82
CA ALA A 128 19.49 -1.57 -12.01
C ALA A 128 20.15 -0.99 -10.75
N ALA A 129 19.43 -0.22 -9.92
CA ALA A 129 19.97 0.29 -8.66
C ALA A 129 20.40 -0.84 -7.69
N TRP A 130 19.68 -1.98 -7.68
CA TRP A 130 20.08 -3.15 -6.90
C TRP A 130 21.38 -3.80 -7.35
N HIS A 131 21.75 -3.66 -8.64
CA HIS A 131 23.04 -4.12 -9.13
C HIS A 131 24.18 -3.38 -8.42
N TYR A 132 24.02 -2.07 -8.24
CA TYR A 132 25.01 -1.18 -7.62
C TYR A 132 24.85 -1.03 -6.10
N ARG A 133 24.04 -1.85 -5.42
CA ARG A 133 23.75 -1.76 -3.96
C ARG A 133 24.98 -1.66 -3.05
N ALA A 134 26.12 -2.22 -3.46
CA ALA A 134 27.38 -2.14 -2.71
C ALA A 134 27.92 -0.70 -2.58
N SER A 135 27.44 0.22 -3.41
CA SER A 135 27.76 1.64 -3.36
C SER A 135 27.06 2.41 -2.22
N GLY A 136 26.30 1.73 -1.35
CA GLY A 136 25.70 2.35 -0.15
C GLY A 136 24.50 3.23 -0.49
N ARG A 137 24.63 4.55 -0.31
CA ARG A 137 23.62 5.55 -0.68
C ARG A 137 24.06 6.32 -1.93
N PHE A 138 23.25 6.30 -2.98
CA PHE A 138 23.58 6.94 -4.26
C PHE A 138 22.34 7.24 -5.11
N ALA A 139 22.46 8.15 -6.07
CA ALA A 139 21.53 8.24 -7.20
C ALA A 139 22.06 7.41 -8.39
N LEU A 140 21.23 6.57 -8.98
CA LEU A 140 21.45 5.98 -10.29
C LEU A 140 20.77 6.85 -11.35
N VAL A 141 21.51 7.25 -12.37
CA VAL A 141 21.02 8.05 -13.49
C VAL A 141 21.23 7.28 -14.78
N THR A 142 20.16 6.98 -15.50
CA THR A 142 20.26 6.36 -16.82
C THR A 142 20.25 7.46 -17.88
N VAL A 143 21.22 7.46 -18.80
CA VAL A 143 21.30 8.37 -19.95
C VAL A 143 21.49 7.54 -21.23
N SER A 144 20.41 7.37 -21.97
CA SER A 144 20.37 6.61 -23.22
C SER A 144 19.44 7.30 -24.22
N THR A 145 18.36 6.64 -24.66
CA THR A 145 17.27 7.26 -25.45
C THR A 145 16.43 8.26 -24.64
N GLY A 146 16.49 8.17 -23.31
CA GLY A 146 15.91 9.11 -22.36
C GLY A 146 16.77 9.25 -21.11
N VAL A 147 16.28 10.03 -20.14
CA VAL A 147 16.93 10.28 -18.85
C VAL A 147 16.00 9.89 -17.71
N ALA A 148 16.47 9.09 -16.76
CA ALA A 148 15.71 8.72 -15.58
C ALA A 148 16.63 8.58 -14.36
N PHE A 149 16.04 8.68 -13.17
CA PHE A 149 16.75 8.71 -11.90
C PHE A 149 16.08 7.75 -10.91
N LYS A 150 16.87 7.07 -10.08
CA LYS A 150 16.40 6.43 -8.84
C LYS A 150 17.42 6.66 -7.74
N VAL A 151 16.96 6.83 -6.51
CA VAL A 151 17.86 6.92 -5.35
C VAL A 151 17.81 5.61 -4.59
N PHE A 152 18.99 5.08 -4.30
CA PHE A 152 19.18 3.88 -3.51
C PHE A 152 19.83 4.23 -2.17
N ASP A 153 19.38 3.64 -1.07
CA ASP A 153 19.97 3.77 0.25
C ASP A 153 20.01 2.39 0.95
N ALA A 154 21.21 1.82 1.04
CA ALA A 154 21.44 0.51 1.66
C ALA A 154 21.10 0.46 3.16
N ALA A 155 21.00 1.61 3.84
CA ALA A 155 20.66 1.67 5.27
C ALA A 155 19.16 1.46 5.52
N LEU A 156 18.32 1.54 4.49
CA LEU A 156 16.89 1.32 4.61
C LEU A 156 16.51 -0.18 4.57
N PRO A 157 15.34 -0.56 5.10
CA PRO A 157 14.75 -1.89 4.90
C PRO A 157 14.68 -2.25 3.41
N ALA A 158 14.81 -3.55 3.06
CA ALA A 158 14.98 -3.96 1.66
C ALA A 158 13.86 -3.47 0.74
N ASP A 159 12.62 -3.46 1.20
CA ASP A 159 11.45 -2.96 0.46
C ASP A 159 11.43 -1.42 0.26
N ARG A 160 12.32 -0.69 0.95
CA ARG A 160 12.45 0.77 0.90
C ARG A 160 13.82 1.27 0.46
N ARG A 161 14.77 0.38 0.13
CA ARG A 161 16.11 0.78 -0.31
C ARG A 161 16.08 1.62 -1.58
N VAL A 162 15.11 1.43 -2.46
CA VAL A 162 14.85 2.36 -3.56
C VAL A 162 13.81 3.38 -3.09
N LEU A 163 14.18 4.66 -3.10
CA LEU A 163 13.29 5.74 -2.67
C LEU A 163 12.18 5.95 -3.71
N VAL A 164 10.95 5.72 -3.26
CA VAL A 164 9.71 5.93 -4.00
C VAL A 164 8.64 6.49 -3.05
N ASP A 165 7.63 7.15 -3.61
CA ASP A 165 6.47 7.63 -2.90
C ASP A 165 5.47 6.48 -2.56
N ALA A 166 4.30 6.87 -2.06
CA ALA A 166 3.23 5.92 -1.70
C ALA A 166 2.67 5.18 -2.92
N GLU A 167 2.69 5.80 -4.10
CA GLU A 167 2.23 5.18 -5.36
C GLU A 167 3.32 4.30 -5.99
N GLY A 168 4.56 4.38 -5.54
CA GLY A 168 5.70 3.66 -6.10
C GLY A 168 6.50 4.46 -7.14
N LEU A 169 6.20 5.75 -7.29
CA LEU A 169 6.89 6.66 -8.21
C LEU A 169 8.08 7.32 -7.52
N GLY A 170 9.11 7.69 -8.28
CA GLY A 170 10.23 8.46 -7.77
C GLY A 170 11.34 8.59 -8.79
N GLY A 171 11.72 9.81 -9.17
CA GLY A 171 12.84 10.04 -10.08
C GLY A 171 12.52 9.93 -11.58
N GLU A 172 11.24 9.90 -11.96
CA GLU A 172 10.74 10.12 -13.33
C GLU A 172 10.91 11.59 -13.75
N SER A 173 12.14 12.11 -13.68
CA SER A 173 12.49 13.53 -13.92
C SER A 173 12.99 13.81 -15.35
N GLY A 174 12.93 12.84 -16.27
CA GLY A 174 13.39 13.02 -17.65
C GLY A 174 12.67 14.15 -18.40
N HIS A 175 11.39 14.37 -18.07
CA HIS A 175 10.58 15.44 -18.65
C HIS A 175 10.47 16.68 -17.75
N ALA A 176 11.41 16.84 -16.81
CA ALA A 176 11.52 18.06 -16.02
C ALA A 176 11.90 19.23 -16.95
N PRO A 177 11.15 20.36 -16.91
CA PRO A 177 11.47 21.53 -17.72
C PRO A 177 12.85 22.10 -17.42
N VAL A 178 13.55 22.55 -18.45
CA VAL A 178 14.84 23.22 -18.39
C VAL A 178 14.62 24.71 -18.64
N GLY A 179 14.54 25.49 -17.56
CA GLY A 179 14.28 26.94 -17.61
C GLY A 179 12.80 27.31 -17.72
N PRO A 180 12.48 28.62 -17.83
CA PRO A 180 11.11 29.09 -17.95
C PRO A 180 10.56 28.81 -19.36
N VAL A 181 9.67 27.83 -19.49
CA VAL A 181 9.01 27.48 -20.77
C VAL A 181 7.58 28.04 -20.78
N PRO A 182 7.16 28.80 -21.82
CA PRO A 182 5.77 29.24 -21.95
C PRO A 182 4.85 28.05 -22.27
N LEU A 183 4.09 27.60 -21.26
CA LEU A 183 3.44 26.28 -21.16
C LEU A 183 2.25 25.99 -22.11
N GLY A 184 1.98 26.81 -23.13
CA GLY A 184 0.86 26.60 -24.06
C GLY A 184 1.29 26.34 -25.51
N PRO A 185 1.73 27.37 -26.26
CA PRO A 185 2.02 27.25 -27.69
C PRO A 185 3.13 26.26 -28.03
N VAL A 186 4.13 26.16 -27.16
CA VAL A 186 5.34 25.35 -27.39
C VAL A 186 5.06 23.85 -27.27
N ARG A 187 4.09 23.44 -26.44
CA ARG A 187 3.76 22.02 -26.27
C ARG A 187 3.04 21.44 -27.49
N ALA A 188 2.13 22.20 -28.08
CA ALA A 188 1.46 21.81 -29.33
C ALA A 188 2.47 21.70 -30.48
N LEU A 189 3.45 22.61 -30.51
CA LEU A 189 4.53 22.61 -31.49
C LEU A 189 5.42 21.36 -31.36
N GLY A 190 5.80 20.98 -30.14
CA GLY A 190 6.56 19.76 -29.88
C GLY A 190 5.82 18.49 -30.32
N GLN A 191 4.51 18.40 -30.03
CA GLN A 191 3.69 17.28 -30.48
C GLN A 191 3.62 17.20 -32.01
N ALA A 192 3.35 18.32 -32.69
CA ALA A 192 3.33 18.35 -34.15
C ALA A 192 4.68 17.95 -34.77
N ALA A 193 5.80 18.36 -34.16
CA ALA A 193 7.13 17.93 -34.56
C ALA A 193 7.36 16.43 -34.35
N ALA A 194 6.86 15.85 -33.25
CA ALA A 194 6.90 14.40 -33.02
C ALA A 194 6.06 13.62 -34.03
N ASP A 195 4.96 14.21 -34.51
CA ASP A 195 4.12 13.66 -35.56
C ASP A 195 4.71 13.87 -36.98
N GLY A 196 5.87 14.54 -37.09
CA GLY A 196 6.62 14.72 -38.33
C GLY A 196 6.25 15.96 -39.13
N ASP A 197 5.56 16.96 -38.54
CA ASP A 197 5.22 18.22 -39.21
C ASP A 197 6.48 19.05 -39.51
N PRO A 198 6.84 19.26 -40.79
CA PRO A 198 8.01 20.04 -41.18
C PRO A 198 7.96 21.50 -40.73
N ALA A 199 6.78 22.10 -40.65
CA ALA A 199 6.63 23.49 -40.21
C ALA A 199 6.88 23.62 -38.71
N ALA A 200 6.40 22.66 -37.92
CA ALA A 200 6.66 22.60 -36.50
C ALA A 200 8.15 22.39 -36.19
N LEU A 201 8.80 21.50 -36.94
CA LEU A 201 10.25 21.26 -36.84
C LEU A 201 11.06 22.52 -37.14
N ALA A 202 10.75 23.21 -38.25
CA ALA A 202 11.40 24.44 -38.64
C ALA A 202 11.22 25.55 -37.60
N GLU A 203 10.04 25.65 -36.99
CA GLU A 203 9.75 26.65 -35.96
C GLU A 203 10.46 26.36 -34.63
N LEU A 204 10.50 25.11 -34.18
CA LEU A 204 11.29 24.72 -33.00
C LEU A 204 12.77 25.03 -33.20
N GLU A 205 13.27 24.78 -34.41
CA GLU A 205 14.64 25.09 -34.78
C GLU A 205 14.89 26.61 -34.79
N ARG A 206 14.00 27.39 -35.38
CA ARG A 206 14.07 28.86 -35.40
C ARG A 206 14.08 29.45 -33.99
N LEU A 207 13.31 28.86 -33.08
CA LEU A 207 13.25 29.25 -31.67
C LEU A 207 14.43 28.72 -30.84
N GLY A 208 15.24 27.82 -31.39
CA GLY A 208 16.35 27.19 -30.68
C GLY A 208 15.88 26.32 -29.51
N LEU A 209 14.69 25.74 -29.60
CA LEU A 209 14.08 24.94 -28.54
C LEU A 209 14.28 23.44 -28.81
N PRO A 210 15.09 22.73 -27.99
CA PRO A 210 15.25 21.29 -28.12
C PRO A 210 13.94 20.57 -27.81
N TRP A 211 13.73 19.43 -28.45
CA TRP A 211 12.51 18.65 -28.29
C TRP A 211 12.79 17.14 -28.27
N CYS A 212 11.93 16.40 -27.58
CA CYS A 212 11.97 14.96 -27.41
C CYS A 212 11.02 14.26 -28.40
N ALA A 213 11.29 13.00 -28.76
CA ALA A 213 10.42 12.22 -29.65
C ALA A 213 8.99 12.01 -29.11
N CYS A 214 8.75 12.20 -27.81
CA CYS A 214 7.40 12.18 -27.22
C CYS A 214 6.65 13.52 -27.37
N GLY A 215 7.25 14.53 -28.01
CA GLY A 215 6.67 15.85 -28.20
C GLY A 215 6.91 16.84 -27.06
N ALA A 216 7.61 16.42 -26.00
CA ALA A 216 8.04 17.35 -24.96
C ALA A 216 9.13 18.31 -25.50
N VAL A 217 9.15 19.54 -24.99
CA VAL A 217 10.03 20.61 -25.47
C VAL A 217 10.73 21.25 -24.29
N ALA A 218 12.02 21.55 -24.47
CA ALA A 218 12.89 22.18 -23.50
C ALA A 218 12.87 21.47 -22.14
N ASP A 219 12.92 20.13 -22.16
CA ASP A 219 13.01 19.30 -20.97
C ASP A 219 14.33 18.53 -20.92
N LEU A 220 14.63 17.92 -19.79
CA LEU A 220 15.92 17.28 -19.59
C LEU A 220 16.25 16.21 -20.65
N CYS A 221 15.27 15.42 -21.07
CA CYS A 221 15.39 14.43 -22.15
C CYS A 221 15.74 15.08 -23.49
N ALA A 222 15.12 16.20 -23.84
CA ALA A 222 15.38 16.92 -25.09
C ALA A 222 16.82 17.45 -25.21
N TYR A 223 17.50 17.68 -24.07
CA TYR A 223 18.90 18.08 -24.05
C TYR A 223 19.87 16.90 -23.88
N ALA A 224 19.70 16.13 -22.82
CA ALA A 224 20.76 15.25 -22.29
C ALA A 224 20.68 13.80 -22.80
N SER A 225 19.57 13.39 -23.43
CA SER A 225 19.48 12.07 -24.08
C SER A 225 20.34 12.00 -25.34
N GLY A 226 20.67 10.79 -25.80
CA GLY A 226 21.39 10.61 -27.07
C GLY A 226 20.70 11.26 -28.28
N PRO A 227 19.40 11.00 -28.51
CA PRO A 227 18.65 11.70 -29.55
C PRO A 227 18.60 13.22 -29.36
N GLY A 228 18.49 13.69 -28.11
CA GLY A 228 18.54 15.11 -27.77
C GLY A 228 19.88 15.76 -28.16
N ALA A 229 21.00 15.14 -27.78
CA ALA A 229 22.34 15.60 -28.11
C ALA A 229 22.61 15.61 -29.62
N VAL A 230 22.11 14.61 -30.35
CA VAL A 230 22.17 14.58 -31.83
C VAL A 230 21.41 15.76 -32.45
N ARG A 231 20.18 16.02 -32.00
CA ARG A 231 19.39 17.16 -32.50
C ARG A 231 20.04 18.49 -32.14
N LEU A 232 20.62 18.59 -30.95
CA LEU A 232 21.38 19.77 -30.52
C LEU A 232 22.61 19.98 -31.42
N ALA A 233 23.34 18.92 -31.75
CA ALA A 233 24.47 18.97 -32.69
C ALA A 233 24.03 19.46 -34.08
N ALA A 234 22.95 18.90 -34.62
CA ALA A 234 22.41 19.29 -35.92
C ALA A 234 21.95 20.75 -35.96
N GLY A 235 21.27 21.21 -34.90
CA GLY A 235 20.87 22.60 -34.75
C GLY A 235 22.06 23.56 -34.62
N LEU A 236 23.08 23.19 -33.85
CA LEU A 236 24.31 23.97 -33.72
C LEU A 236 25.07 24.03 -35.05
N ALA A 237 25.14 22.93 -35.79
CA ALA A 237 25.83 22.84 -37.07
C ALA A 237 25.20 23.77 -38.12
N ARG A 238 23.88 23.94 -38.09
CA ARG A 238 23.16 24.88 -38.97
C ARG A 238 23.34 26.34 -38.55
N ARG A 239 23.48 26.63 -37.26
CA ARG A 239 23.78 27.97 -36.75
C ARG A 239 25.24 28.39 -36.96
N GLU A 240 26.16 27.43 -36.98
CA GLU A 240 27.60 27.65 -37.07
C GLU A 240 28.24 26.82 -38.21
N PRO A 241 27.85 27.05 -39.48
CA PRO A 241 28.22 26.20 -40.60
C PRO A 241 29.73 26.14 -40.86
N ASP A 242 30.45 27.25 -40.69
CA ASP A 242 31.91 27.29 -40.91
C ASP A 242 32.66 26.48 -39.86
N ARG A 243 32.23 26.56 -38.59
CA ARG A 243 32.81 25.78 -37.49
C ARG A 243 32.47 24.30 -37.64
N TYR A 244 31.27 23.99 -38.09
CA TYR A 244 30.88 22.61 -38.38
C TYR A 244 31.69 22.02 -39.53
N ALA A 245 31.81 22.72 -40.66
CA ALA A 245 32.57 22.25 -41.82
C ALA A 245 34.04 21.96 -41.51
N ALA A 246 34.63 22.66 -40.54
CA ALA A 246 35.98 22.42 -40.05
C ALA A 246 36.11 21.30 -38.99
N SER A 247 35.00 20.70 -38.55
CA SER A 247 34.97 19.70 -37.48
C SER A 247 35.19 18.28 -37.98
N ALA A 248 35.70 17.42 -37.09
CA ALA A 248 35.77 15.97 -37.37
C ALA A 248 34.37 15.34 -37.50
N LEU A 249 33.36 15.93 -36.85
CA LEU A 249 31.97 15.47 -36.95
C LEU A 249 31.42 15.66 -38.37
N ALA A 250 31.72 16.77 -39.03
CA ALA A 250 31.32 16.99 -40.43
C ALA A 250 32.00 16.03 -41.41
N ALA A 251 33.21 15.57 -41.11
CA ALA A 251 33.87 14.53 -41.91
C ALA A 251 33.14 13.17 -41.83
N LEU A 252 32.45 12.89 -40.70
CA LEU A 252 31.66 11.68 -40.50
C LEU A 252 30.21 11.85 -41.01
N ALA A 253 29.67 13.06 -40.97
CA ALA A 253 28.33 13.39 -41.42
C ALA A 253 28.30 14.79 -42.07
N ALA A 254 28.56 14.89 -43.38
CA ALA A 254 28.58 16.19 -44.06
C ALA A 254 27.23 16.94 -43.98
N ASP A 255 26.12 16.20 -44.00
CA ASP A 255 24.78 16.73 -43.81
C ASP A 255 24.40 16.70 -42.31
N PRO A 256 24.16 17.86 -41.66
CA PRO A 256 23.77 17.93 -40.25
C PRO A 256 22.53 17.10 -39.88
N SER A 257 21.62 16.86 -40.83
CA SER A 257 20.43 16.04 -40.59
C SER A 257 20.72 14.54 -40.44
N ARG A 258 21.92 14.11 -40.83
CA ARG A 258 22.38 12.70 -40.77
C ARG A 258 23.36 12.44 -39.63
N ILE A 259 23.52 13.38 -38.69
CA ILE A 259 24.33 13.14 -37.50
C ILE A 259 23.68 12.01 -36.70
N GLU A 260 24.50 11.02 -36.32
CA GLU A 260 24.08 9.92 -35.47
C GLU A 260 24.92 9.88 -34.18
N THR A 261 24.43 9.16 -33.17
CA THR A 261 25.15 8.98 -31.91
C THR A 261 26.57 8.40 -32.10
N ALA A 262 26.76 7.49 -33.05
CA ALA A 262 28.06 6.89 -33.34
C ALA A 262 29.06 7.91 -33.90
N ALA A 263 28.61 8.83 -34.75
CA ALA A 263 29.44 9.90 -35.29
C ALA A 263 29.86 10.88 -34.17
N LEU A 264 28.92 11.25 -33.29
CA LEU A 264 29.22 12.07 -32.11
C LEU A 264 30.26 11.42 -31.19
N ALA A 265 30.08 10.12 -30.87
CA ALA A 265 31.04 9.39 -30.04
C ALA A 265 32.44 9.36 -30.66
N THR A 266 32.52 9.09 -31.97
CA THR A 266 33.78 9.03 -32.70
C THR A 266 34.48 10.39 -32.74
N ALA A 267 33.76 11.46 -33.08
CA ALA A 267 34.31 12.82 -33.11
C ALA A 267 34.75 13.28 -31.70
N ALA A 268 33.98 12.95 -30.66
CA ALA A 268 34.34 13.26 -29.28
C ALA A 268 35.64 12.55 -28.85
N ALA A 269 35.81 11.28 -29.22
CA ALA A 269 37.04 10.53 -28.96
C ALA A 269 38.27 11.11 -29.68
N GLN A 270 38.07 11.79 -30.83
CA GLN A 270 39.11 12.50 -31.56
C GLN A 270 39.43 13.89 -30.97
N GLY A 271 38.73 14.32 -29.92
CA GLY A 271 38.94 15.63 -29.30
C GLY A 271 38.38 16.80 -30.11
N ASP A 272 37.39 16.54 -30.96
CA ASP A 272 36.76 17.55 -31.82
C ASP A 272 36.14 18.69 -30.99
N ALA A 273 36.58 19.93 -31.25
CA ALA A 273 36.17 21.10 -30.46
C ALA A 273 34.69 21.45 -30.63
N PHE A 274 34.13 21.23 -31.82
CA PHE A 274 32.70 21.42 -32.09
C PHE A 274 31.86 20.41 -31.28
N THR A 275 32.24 19.13 -31.32
CA THR A 275 31.58 18.07 -30.55
C THR A 275 31.73 18.29 -29.05
N ALA A 276 32.88 18.79 -28.57
CA ALA A 276 33.03 19.15 -27.16
C ALA A 276 32.05 20.25 -26.71
N GLN A 277 31.73 21.22 -27.57
CA GLN A 277 30.70 22.22 -27.29
C GLN A 277 29.31 21.58 -27.23
N VAL A 278 28.96 20.71 -28.18
CA VAL A 278 27.70 19.95 -28.17
C VAL A 278 27.55 19.17 -26.84
N LEU A 279 28.61 18.50 -26.40
CA LEU A 279 28.59 17.73 -25.15
C LEU A 279 28.39 18.65 -23.93
N ARG A 280 29.07 19.80 -23.84
CA ARG A 280 28.84 20.77 -22.75
C ARG A 280 27.41 21.29 -22.73
N GLU A 281 26.86 21.67 -23.88
CA GLU A 281 25.48 22.17 -23.98
C GLU A 281 24.45 21.08 -23.66
N SER A 282 24.68 19.84 -24.11
CA SER A 282 23.77 18.71 -23.84
C SER A 282 23.77 18.27 -22.37
N THR A 283 24.93 18.35 -21.69
CA THR A 283 25.10 17.87 -20.31
C THR A 283 24.81 18.93 -19.26
N ALA A 284 24.82 20.23 -19.61
CA ALA A 284 24.62 21.31 -18.65
C ALA A 284 23.27 21.22 -17.87
N PRO A 285 22.11 20.94 -18.50
CA PRO A 285 20.87 20.76 -17.75
C PRO A 285 20.90 19.56 -16.81
N LEU A 286 21.61 18.50 -17.20
CA LEU A 286 21.79 17.31 -16.37
C LEU A 286 22.69 17.61 -15.16
N ALA A 287 23.76 18.38 -15.32
CA ALA A 287 24.61 18.85 -14.23
C ALA A 287 23.80 19.63 -13.19
N ALA A 288 22.99 20.60 -13.65
CA ALA A 288 22.11 21.38 -12.78
C ALA A 288 21.13 20.47 -12.02
N ARG A 289 20.49 19.51 -12.71
CA ARG A 289 19.54 18.59 -12.10
C ARG A 289 20.20 17.68 -11.07
N ILE A 290 21.40 17.17 -11.35
CA ILE A 290 22.17 16.35 -10.41
C ILE A 290 22.50 17.14 -9.14
N LEU A 291 23.01 18.37 -9.27
CA LEU A 291 23.32 19.22 -8.12
C LEU A 291 22.08 19.49 -7.26
N GLN A 292 20.94 19.80 -7.89
CA GLN A 292 19.68 20.01 -7.20
C GLN A 292 19.25 18.76 -6.41
N LEU A 293 19.23 17.58 -7.06
CA LEU A 293 18.87 16.32 -6.40
C LEU A 293 19.81 15.99 -5.24
N CYS A 294 21.11 16.25 -5.42
CA CYS A 294 22.10 16.02 -4.37
C CYS A 294 21.90 16.94 -3.16
N ALA A 295 21.58 18.21 -3.38
CA ALA A 295 21.27 19.14 -2.31
C ALA A 295 19.95 18.79 -1.60
N ASP A 296 18.89 18.47 -2.34
CA ASP A 296 17.56 18.16 -1.79
C ASP A 296 17.54 16.86 -1.00
N LEU A 297 18.29 15.86 -1.45
CA LEU A 297 18.27 14.51 -0.89
C LEU A 297 19.54 14.16 -0.11
N GLY A 298 20.45 15.10 0.07
CA GLY A 298 21.71 14.90 0.78
C GLY A 298 22.58 13.80 0.18
N LEU A 299 22.75 13.79 -1.14
CA LEU A 299 23.53 12.76 -1.85
C LEU A 299 24.95 13.21 -2.09
N SER A 300 25.89 12.27 -1.92
CA SER A 300 27.32 12.45 -2.20
C SER A 300 27.86 11.55 -3.29
N ARG A 301 26.97 10.81 -3.97
CA ARG A 301 27.34 9.84 -5.00
C ARG A 301 26.26 9.68 -6.05
N VAL A 302 26.68 9.73 -7.30
CA VAL A 302 25.83 9.60 -8.48
C VAL A 302 26.52 8.66 -9.47
N LEU A 303 25.83 7.58 -9.82
CA LEU A 303 26.27 6.60 -10.79
C LEU A 303 25.51 6.84 -12.10
N ILE A 304 26.23 7.11 -13.17
CA ILE A 304 25.66 7.28 -14.50
C ILE A 304 25.74 5.95 -15.24
N VAL A 305 24.63 5.53 -15.84
CA VAL A 305 24.55 4.34 -16.69
C VAL A 305 23.82 4.63 -17.99
N GLY A 306 23.73 3.65 -18.90
CA GLY A 306 23.00 3.79 -20.16
C GLY A 306 23.87 3.97 -21.40
N GLY A 307 23.33 3.56 -22.54
CA GLY A 307 24.10 3.35 -23.77
C GLY A 307 24.72 4.61 -24.38
N PHE A 308 24.07 5.77 -24.25
CA PHE A 308 24.61 7.01 -24.81
C PHE A 308 25.83 7.51 -24.02
N ALA A 309 25.69 7.64 -22.70
CA ALA A 309 26.79 8.07 -21.84
C ALA A 309 27.99 7.13 -21.93
N HIS A 310 27.75 5.81 -21.99
CA HIS A 310 28.82 4.82 -22.20
C HIS A 310 29.41 4.84 -23.60
N GLY A 311 28.58 5.00 -24.64
CA GLY A 311 29.01 5.02 -26.03
C GLY A 311 29.94 6.19 -26.34
N VAL A 312 29.66 7.38 -25.78
CA VAL A 312 30.56 8.54 -25.88
C VAL A 312 31.71 8.43 -24.87
N GLY A 313 31.43 7.98 -23.65
CA GLY A 313 32.44 7.63 -22.65
C GLY A 313 33.12 8.83 -21.99
N ALA A 314 34.45 8.80 -21.89
CA ALA A 314 35.23 9.78 -21.13
C ALA A 314 35.00 11.25 -21.54
N PRO A 315 34.90 11.61 -22.84
CA PRO A 315 34.55 12.98 -23.24
C PRO A 315 33.21 13.47 -22.69
N TRP A 316 32.18 12.61 -22.66
CA TRP A 316 30.87 12.95 -22.11
C TRP A 316 30.92 13.17 -20.60
N LEU A 317 31.60 12.28 -19.88
CA LEU A 317 31.79 12.42 -18.43
C LEU A 317 32.59 13.68 -18.07
N ALA A 318 33.59 14.03 -18.88
CA ALA A 318 34.37 15.26 -18.71
C ALA A 318 33.50 16.51 -18.85
N ALA A 319 32.65 16.57 -19.89
CA ALA A 319 31.72 17.68 -20.10
C ALA A 319 30.71 17.82 -18.94
N LEU A 320 30.18 16.70 -18.44
CA LEU A 320 29.28 16.71 -17.29
C LEU A 320 29.97 17.24 -16.01
N ARG A 321 31.19 16.78 -15.72
CA ARG A 321 31.98 17.24 -14.56
C ARG A 321 32.33 18.71 -14.65
N GLU A 322 32.66 19.19 -15.85
CA GLU A 322 32.87 20.61 -16.11
C GLU A 322 31.62 21.43 -15.75
N GLY A 323 30.44 21.00 -16.21
CA GLY A 323 29.17 21.63 -15.85
C GLY A 323 28.88 21.61 -14.35
N ILE A 324 29.16 20.49 -13.67
CA ILE A 324 28.99 20.38 -12.21
C ILE A 324 29.88 21.38 -11.47
N ARG A 325 31.17 21.47 -11.84
CA ARG A 325 32.10 22.44 -11.24
C ARG A 325 31.69 23.88 -11.49
N ALA A 326 31.16 24.18 -12.68
CA ALA A 326 30.74 25.53 -13.03
C ALA A 326 29.45 25.96 -12.29
N LEU A 327 28.57 25.02 -11.97
CA LEU A 327 27.26 25.29 -11.37
C LEU A 327 27.22 25.08 -9.85
N ALA A 328 28.17 24.34 -9.28
CA ALA A 328 28.28 24.18 -7.84
C ALA A 328 28.58 25.55 -7.21
N VAL A 329 27.68 26.00 -6.34
CA VAL A 329 27.83 27.28 -5.63
C VAL A 329 28.64 27.08 -4.36
N ASP A 330 29.51 28.04 -4.03
CA ASP A 330 30.25 28.12 -2.77
C ASP A 330 29.31 28.52 -1.60
N GLY A 331 28.23 27.75 -1.40
CA GLY A 331 27.17 27.99 -0.43
C GLY A 331 26.21 26.80 -0.34
N GLY A 332 25.51 26.65 0.79
CA GLY A 332 24.58 25.52 0.99
C GLY A 332 25.29 24.17 1.09
N TRP A 333 24.71 23.11 0.49
CA TRP A 333 25.17 21.73 0.60
C TRP A 333 26.61 21.50 0.09
N PHE A 334 27.07 22.30 -0.88
CA PHE A 334 28.38 22.13 -1.54
C PHE A 334 29.47 23.08 -1.02
N ARG A 335 29.19 23.93 -0.03
CA ARG A 335 30.09 25.02 0.42
C ARG A 335 31.53 24.58 0.68
N ASP A 336 31.73 23.40 1.27
CA ASP A 336 33.04 22.91 1.71
C ASP A 336 33.59 21.80 0.80
N TRP A 337 33.04 21.63 -0.41
CA TRP A 337 33.47 20.58 -1.33
C TRP A 337 34.66 21.03 -2.17
N THR A 338 35.71 20.22 -2.18
CA THR A 338 36.86 20.40 -3.06
C THR A 338 36.50 20.08 -4.52
N PRO A 339 37.25 20.62 -5.51
CA PRO A 339 37.09 20.24 -6.92
C PRO A 339 37.16 18.71 -7.14
N ARG A 340 38.00 18.03 -6.37
CA ARG A 340 38.10 16.57 -6.39
C ARG A 340 36.80 15.89 -5.93
N GLN A 341 36.18 16.36 -4.84
CA GLN A 341 34.91 15.82 -4.35
C GLN A 341 33.76 16.07 -5.34
N LEU A 342 33.76 17.20 -6.03
CA LEU A 342 32.80 17.49 -7.11
C LEU A 342 33.00 16.56 -8.31
N ASP A 343 34.24 16.23 -8.67
CA ASP A 343 34.52 15.26 -9.74
C ASP A 343 34.15 13.83 -9.35
N GLU A 344 34.40 13.45 -8.10
CA GLU A 344 34.04 12.14 -7.54
C GLU A 344 32.54 11.99 -7.28
N LEU A 345 31.76 13.08 -7.32
CA LEU A 345 30.30 13.05 -7.20
C LEU A 345 29.66 12.16 -8.27
N VAL A 346 30.13 12.28 -9.52
CA VAL A 346 29.63 11.52 -10.66
C VAL A 346 30.67 10.51 -11.15
N SER A 347 30.21 9.30 -11.40
CA SER A 347 31.03 8.24 -11.99
C SER A 347 30.27 7.49 -13.07
N LEU A 348 31.01 6.92 -14.01
CA LEU A 348 30.50 6.08 -15.09
C LEU A 348 31.04 4.65 -14.85
N PRO A 349 30.40 3.85 -13.98
CA PRO A 349 30.83 2.48 -13.70
C PRO A 349 30.74 1.61 -14.97
N PRO A 350 31.54 0.54 -15.11
CA PRO A 350 31.41 -0.39 -16.22
C PRO A 350 30.01 -1.00 -16.28
N ASP A 351 29.34 -0.89 -17.43
CA ASP A 351 28.01 -1.45 -17.65
C ASP A 351 28.07 -2.52 -18.75
N SER A 352 27.67 -3.74 -18.38
CA SER A 352 27.57 -4.87 -19.31
C SER A 352 26.28 -4.84 -20.13
N GLY A 353 25.41 -3.86 -19.92
CA GLY A 353 24.05 -3.81 -20.48
C GLY A 353 23.08 -4.75 -19.76
N LEU A 354 23.52 -5.46 -18.72
CA LEU A 354 22.74 -6.42 -17.93
C LEU A 354 22.44 -5.91 -16.51
N ALA A 355 22.68 -4.62 -16.22
CA ALA A 355 22.53 -4.07 -14.88
C ALA A 355 21.09 -4.27 -14.33
N SER A 356 20.05 -4.02 -15.12
CA SER A 356 18.66 -4.24 -14.71
C SER A 356 18.37 -5.71 -14.41
N LEU A 357 18.77 -6.62 -15.30
CA LEU A 357 18.60 -8.06 -15.12
C LEU A 357 19.35 -8.61 -13.88
N ALA A 358 20.62 -8.23 -13.72
CA ALA A 358 21.46 -8.64 -12.60
C ALA A 358 20.99 -8.01 -11.27
N GLY A 359 20.51 -6.77 -11.33
CA GLY A 359 19.94 -6.08 -10.19
C GLY A 359 18.62 -6.70 -9.75
N MET A 360 17.77 -7.14 -10.69
CA MET A 360 16.57 -7.90 -10.37
C MET A 360 16.91 -9.22 -9.65
N ALA A 361 17.95 -9.93 -10.11
CA ALA A 361 18.42 -11.13 -9.41
C ALA A 361 18.86 -10.81 -7.98
N ALA A 362 19.64 -9.74 -7.78
CA ALA A 362 20.08 -9.30 -6.46
C ALA A 362 18.89 -8.94 -5.55
N TYR A 363 17.87 -8.26 -6.08
CA TYR A 363 16.63 -7.94 -5.35
C TYR A 363 15.90 -9.20 -4.87
N LEU A 364 15.69 -10.17 -5.77
CA LEU A 364 15.04 -11.44 -5.42
C LEU A 364 15.81 -12.21 -4.34
N ALA A 365 17.13 -12.23 -4.43
CA ALA A 365 17.96 -12.89 -3.43
C ALA A 365 17.91 -12.20 -2.06
N GLU A 366 17.85 -10.88 -2.02
CA GLU A 366 17.65 -10.16 -0.76
C GLU A 366 16.28 -10.47 -0.16
N ARG A 367 15.21 -10.46 -0.98
CA ARG A 367 13.87 -10.86 -0.54
C ARG A 367 13.84 -12.30 -0.03
N SER A 368 14.54 -13.20 -0.70
CA SER A 368 14.68 -14.59 -0.25
C SER A 368 15.46 -14.67 1.05
N ARG A 369 16.51 -13.86 1.23
CA ARG A 369 17.28 -13.81 2.47
C ARG A 369 16.44 -13.30 3.64
N GLU A 370 15.60 -12.28 3.45
CA GLU A 370 14.68 -11.82 4.48
C GLU A 370 13.71 -12.93 4.91
N ARG A 371 13.24 -13.75 3.95
CA ARG A 371 12.43 -14.94 4.24
C ARG A 371 13.25 -16.01 4.98
N ASP A 372 14.47 -16.29 4.52
CA ASP A 372 15.38 -17.30 5.12
C ASP A 372 15.84 -16.92 6.54
N LEU A 373 16.00 -15.62 6.80
CA LEU A 373 16.26 -15.07 8.15
C LEU A 373 15.03 -15.16 9.06
N GLY A 374 13.90 -15.65 8.54
CA GLY A 374 12.63 -15.71 9.25
C GLY A 374 12.13 -14.33 9.62
N LEU A 375 12.36 -13.28 8.83
CA LEU A 375 11.77 -11.99 9.16
C LEU A 375 10.25 -12.07 8.97
N VAL A 376 9.51 -11.47 9.91
CA VAL A 376 8.06 -11.32 9.90
C VAL A 376 7.71 -9.85 9.81
N ARG A 377 6.67 -9.52 9.06
CA ARG A 377 6.20 -8.15 8.88
C ARG A 377 5.18 -7.80 9.95
N LEU A 378 5.30 -6.61 10.52
CA LEU A 378 4.39 -6.03 11.51
C LEU A 378 3.98 -4.64 11.06
N ALA A 379 2.71 -4.28 11.22
CA ALA A 379 2.26 -2.90 11.08
C ALA A 379 2.34 -2.21 12.44
N VAL A 380 3.29 -1.29 12.55
CA VAL A 380 3.59 -0.57 13.79
C VAL A 380 3.03 0.85 13.67
N LYS A 381 2.44 1.37 14.74
CA LYS A 381 2.18 2.80 14.91
C LYS A 381 3.37 3.40 15.67
N PRO A 382 4.23 4.21 15.03
CA PRO A 382 5.29 4.91 15.76
C PRO A 382 4.68 5.85 16.80
N VAL A 383 5.37 6.02 17.92
CA VAL A 383 4.90 6.86 19.03
C VAL A 383 4.69 8.29 18.55
N GLY A 384 3.50 8.85 18.78
CA GLY A 384 3.15 10.21 18.38
C GLY A 384 2.77 10.38 16.90
N GLU A 385 2.93 9.36 16.08
CA GLU A 385 2.58 9.42 14.66
C GLU A 385 1.13 8.98 14.40
N PRO A 386 0.39 9.66 13.50
CA PRO A 386 -0.99 9.30 13.17
C PRO A 386 -1.10 8.25 12.05
N SER A 387 -0.03 7.49 11.80
CA SER A 387 0.07 6.56 10.68
C SER A 387 0.69 5.22 11.09
N LEU A 388 0.42 4.19 10.28
CA LEU A 388 1.08 2.90 10.41
C LEU A 388 2.27 2.84 9.46
N VAL A 389 3.31 2.12 9.89
CA VAL A 389 4.44 1.74 9.05
C VAL A 389 4.59 0.23 9.08
N LEU A 390 4.82 -0.38 7.92
CA LEU A 390 5.17 -1.79 7.85
C LEU A 390 6.67 -1.93 8.13
N VAL A 391 7.03 -2.81 9.06
CA VAL A 391 8.42 -3.09 9.44
C VAL A 391 8.68 -4.58 9.38
N SER A 392 9.89 -4.95 8.98
CA SER A 392 10.40 -6.32 9.09
C SER A 392 11.07 -6.49 10.45
N ALA A 393 10.67 -7.52 11.19
CA ALA A 393 11.24 -7.88 12.49
C ALA A 393 11.69 -9.36 12.48
N PRO A 394 12.69 -9.76 13.27
CA PRO A 394 13.04 -11.17 13.42
C PRO A 394 11.83 -12.00 13.86
N ARG A 395 11.67 -13.22 13.32
CA ARG A 395 10.67 -14.17 13.80
C ARG A 395 10.80 -14.32 15.31
N PRO A 396 9.72 -14.12 16.09
CA PRO A 396 9.76 -14.36 17.52
C PRO A 396 10.12 -15.82 17.81
N ALA A 397 11.02 -16.03 18.77
CA ALA A 397 11.27 -17.36 19.33
C ALA A 397 10.07 -17.77 20.21
N CYS A 398 9.68 -19.05 20.13
CA CYS A 398 8.68 -19.63 21.01
C CYS A 398 9.35 -20.16 22.28
N GLY A 399 9.19 -19.45 23.39
CA GLY A 399 9.64 -19.94 24.68
C GLY A 399 8.77 -21.08 25.22
N ARG A 400 9.26 -21.74 26.27
CA ARG A 400 8.62 -22.91 26.89
C ARG A 400 7.17 -22.67 27.37
N GLU A 401 6.84 -21.45 27.82
CA GLU A 401 5.49 -21.07 28.25
C GLU A 401 4.72 -20.25 27.20
N GLN A 402 5.20 -20.22 25.96
CA GLN A 402 4.67 -19.37 24.90
C GLN A 402 4.11 -20.22 23.77
N PHE A 403 3.31 -19.58 22.93
CA PHE A 403 2.85 -20.13 21.67
C PHE A 403 2.87 -19.05 20.60
N LEU A 404 3.05 -19.46 19.35
CA LEU A 404 3.02 -18.58 18.20
C LEU A 404 1.74 -18.79 17.41
N LEU A 405 1.12 -17.68 17.04
CA LEU A 405 -0.06 -17.65 16.19
C LEU A 405 0.29 -17.01 14.86
N ARG A 406 -0.17 -17.61 13.77
CA ARG A 406 -0.18 -16.99 12.44
C ARG A 406 -1.58 -16.46 12.15
N PRO A 407 -1.80 -15.14 12.18
CA PRO A 407 -3.07 -14.57 11.76
C PRO A 407 -3.43 -15.04 10.36
N ARG A 408 -4.69 -15.41 10.17
CA ARG A 408 -5.26 -15.67 8.84
C ARG A 408 -6.04 -14.45 8.38
N TYR A 409 -6.82 -13.87 9.30
CA TYR A 409 -7.55 -12.63 9.07
C TYR A 409 -7.55 -11.74 10.31
N ALA A 410 -7.49 -10.42 10.10
CA ALA A 410 -7.73 -9.43 11.16
C ALA A 410 -8.68 -8.32 10.70
N GLY A 411 -9.53 -7.84 11.59
CA GLY A 411 -10.44 -6.73 11.34
C GLY A 411 -9.82 -5.39 11.75
N ILE A 412 -10.09 -4.34 10.96
CA ILE A 412 -9.85 -2.95 11.39
C ILE A 412 -11.09 -2.47 12.15
N CYS A 413 -10.90 -2.12 13.42
CA CYS A 413 -11.94 -1.60 14.29
C CYS A 413 -11.95 -0.07 14.31
N GLY A 414 -13.11 0.52 14.64
CA GLY A 414 -13.21 1.96 14.88
C GLY A 414 -12.23 2.42 15.96
N THR A 415 -11.92 1.58 16.94
CA THR A 415 -10.94 1.88 17.98
C THR A 415 -9.51 1.97 17.46
N ASP A 416 -9.11 1.15 16.48
CA ASP A 416 -7.78 1.28 15.86
C ASP A 416 -7.64 2.64 15.16
N LEU A 417 -8.72 3.12 14.53
CA LEU A 417 -8.75 4.45 13.91
C LEU A 417 -8.70 5.59 14.94
N GLN A 418 -9.32 5.42 16.10
CA GLN A 418 -9.23 6.39 17.21
C GLN A 418 -7.80 6.45 17.77
N ILE A 419 -7.13 5.30 17.89
CA ILE A 419 -5.71 5.23 18.28
C ILE A 419 -4.86 5.98 17.25
N LEU A 420 -5.06 5.73 15.95
CA LEU A 420 -4.34 6.46 14.90
C LEU A 420 -4.58 7.97 14.92
N ARG A 421 -5.79 8.42 15.25
CA ARG A 421 -6.10 9.86 15.37
C ARG A 421 -5.61 10.49 16.68
N GLY A 422 -4.98 9.72 17.59
CA GLY A 422 -4.56 10.22 18.91
C GLY A 422 -5.74 10.55 19.84
N GLU A 423 -6.95 10.03 19.54
CA GLU A 423 -8.15 10.22 20.37
C GLU A 423 -8.15 9.29 21.60
N ARG A 424 -7.16 8.40 21.69
CA ARG A 424 -6.92 7.49 22.81
C ARG A 424 -5.54 7.77 23.39
N GLY A 425 -5.42 7.76 24.71
CA GLY A 425 -4.13 7.91 25.40
C GLY A 425 -3.27 6.65 25.39
N CYS A 426 -3.35 5.82 24.35
CA CYS A 426 -2.65 4.54 24.28
C CYS A 426 -1.88 4.38 22.95
N GLU A 427 -0.72 3.75 23.02
CA GLU A 427 0.25 3.60 21.92
C GLU A 427 0.76 2.14 21.90
N PRO A 428 0.04 1.19 21.26
CA PRO A 428 0.27 -0.25 21.43
C PRO A 428 1.56 -0.78 20.79
N GLY A 429 2.35 0.03 20.08
CA GLY A 429 3.36 -0.46 19.15
C GLY A 429 2.70 -1.07 17.91
N VAL A 430 2.20 -2.31 18.03
CA VAL A 430 1.41 -2.99 16.98
C VAL A 430 -0.10 -2.85 17.28
N PRO A 431 -0.93 -2.23 16.41
CA PRO A 431 -2.38 -2.16 16.65
C PRO A 431 -3.16 -3.43 16.26
N GLY A 432 -4.49 -3.37 16.44
CA GLY A 432 -5.42 -4.42 16.02
C GLY A 432 -5.75 -5.43 17.12
N HIS A 433 -7.03 -5.79 17.22
CA HIS A 433 -7.55 -6.66 18.28
C HIS A 433 -8.67 -7.61 17.84
N GLU A 434 -9.16 -7.50 16.60
CA GLU A 434 -10.13 -8.42 16.00
C GLU A 434 -9.37 -9.42 15.12
N CYS A 435 -9.19 -10.68 15.55
CA CYS A 435 -8.33 -11.63 14.81
C CYS A 435 -8.82 -13.09 14.87
N VAL A 436 -8.60 -13.82 13.78
CA VAL A 436 -8.59 -15.28 13.73
C VAL A 436 -7.22 -15.75 13.24
N ALA A 437 -6.66 -16.74 13.92
CA ALA A 437 -5.31 -17.20 13.68
C ALA A 437 -5.22 -18.73 13.79
N GLU A 438 -4.14 -19.27 13.22
CA GLU A 438 -3.74 -20.67 13.37
C GLU A 438 -2.57 -20.74 14.37
N VAL A 439 -2.58 -21.74 15.25
CA VAL A 439 -1.46 -22.04 16.13
C VAL A 439 -0.36 -22.71 15.32
N VAL A 440 0.85 -22.16 15.33
CA VAL A 440 1.96 -22.68 14.48
C VAL A 440 3.16 -23.18 15.27
N GLU A 441 3.26 -22.82 16.55
CA GLU A 441 4.27 -23.33 17.47
C GLU A 441 3.73 -23.25 18.90
N VAL A 442 4.06 -24.23 19.72
CA VAL A 442 3.61 -24.33 21.12
C VAL A 442 4.80 -24.78 21.96
N GLY A 443 5.12 -24.06 23.02
CA GLY A 443 6.17 -24.43 23.96
C GLY A 443 5.75 -25.57 24.91
N ASP A 444 6.72 -26.35 25.38
CA ASP A 444 6.49 -27.59 26.14
C ASP A 444 5.70 -27.46 27.45
N ALA A 445 5.49 -26.24 27.98
CA ALA A 445 4.72 -26.00 29.20
C ALA A 445 3.33 -25.37 28.93
N VAL A 446 2.90 -25.39 27.67
CA VAL A 446 1.57 -24.96 27.23
C VAL A 446 0.70 -26.19 27.00
N ASP A 447 -0.21 -26.46 27.93
CA ASP A 447 -1.19 -27.54 27.85
C ASP A 447 -2.52 -27.01 27.27
N GLY A 448 -3.26 -27.83 26.51
CA GLY A 448 -4.61 -27.48 26.03
C GLY A 448 -4.67 -26.69 24.71
N LEU A 449 -3.54 -26.54 24.03
CA LEU A 449 -3.43 -25.94 22.70
C LEU A 449 -2.49 -26.78 21.83
N ALA A 450 -2.82 -26.99 20.56
CA ALA A 450 -2.02 -27.78 19.63
C ALA A 450 -1.72 -26.99 18.34
N VAL A 451 -0.58 -27.27 17.71
CA VAL A 451 -0.27 -26.76 16.37
C VAL A 451 -1.37 -27.20 15.38
N GLY A 452 -1.84 -26.26 14.56
CA GLY A 452 -2.96 -26.41 13.63
C GLY A 452 -4.32 -26.01 14.22
N ASP A 453 -4.44 -25.78 15.53
CA ASP A 453 -5.68 -25.26 16.11
C ASP A 453 -6.01 -23.89 15.50
N THR A 454 -7.27 -23.70 15.10
CA THR A 454 -7.79 -22.38 14.74
C THR A 454 -8.32 -21.69 15.99
N VAL A 455 -7.88 -20.45 16.23
CA VAL A 455 -8.23 -19.68 17.43
C VAL A 455 -8.66 -18.26 17.10
N THR A 456 -9.52 -17.69 17.94
CA THR A 456 -9.71 -16.25 18.06
C THR A 456 -9.28 -15.78 19.45
N LEU A 457 -9.11 -14.47 19.63
CA LEU A 457 -8.57 -13.87 20.83
C LEU A 457 -9.61 -12.96 21.49
N ASN A 458 -9.74 -13.08 22.82
CA ASN A 458 -10.34 -12.04 23.63
C ASN A 458 -9.27 -10.98 23.96
N PRO A 459 -9.41 -9.75 23.44
CA PRO A 459 -8.39 -8.74 23.62
C PRO A 459 -8.33 -8.19 25.05
N ASN A 460 -9.36 -8.41 25.87
CA ASN A 460 -9.43 -7.91 27.23
C ASN A 460 -8.87 -8.93 28.22
N ASN A 461 -7.94 -8.51 29.08
CA ASN A 461 -7.54 -9.31 30.23
C ASN A 461 -8.66 -9.26 31.30
N PRO A 462 -9.21 -10.41 31.73
CA PRO A 462 -10.29 -10.45 32.73
C PRO A 462 -9.85 -10.06 34.15
N LEU A 463 -8.53 -9.99 34.41
CA LEU A 463 -7.96 -9.68 35.73
C LEU A 463 -7.34 -8.29 35.79
N ASP A 464 -7.08 -7.66 34.66
CA ASP A 464 -6.43 -6.35 34.57
C ASP A 464 -7.03 -5.53 33.42
N ASP A 465 -7.79 -4.51 33.79
CA ASP A 465 -8.44 -3.62 32.82
C ASP A 465 -7.45 -2.77 32.04
N GLU A 466 -6.24 -2.59 32.56
CA GLU A 466 -5.19 -1.86 31.88
C GLU A 466 -4.42 -2.77 30.92
N GLU A 467 -4.71 -4.07 30.80
CA GLU A 467 -4.06 -4.96 29.83
C GLU A 467 -4.97 -5.36 28.67
N LYS A 468 -4.76 -4.73 27.52
CA LYS A 468 -5.53 -4.97 26.29
C LYS A 468 -4.64 -5.10 25.05
N ILE A 469 -4.87 -6.19 24.31
CA ILE A 469 -4.21 -6.48 23.03
C ILE A 469 -4.58 -5.40 22.02
N GLY A 470 -3.60 -4.84 21.32
CA GLY A 470 -3.81 -3.80 20.30
C GLY A 470 -4.15 -2.42 20.86
N HIS A 471 -4.06 -2.22 22.18
CA HIS A 471 -4.26 -0.93 22.86
C HIS A 471 -3.02 -0.50 23.65
N ASN A 472 -2.59 -1.33 24.59
CA ASN A 472 -1.43 -1.08 25.46
C ASN A 472 -0.52 -2.31 25.58
N ARG A 473 -0.90 -3.39 24.91
CA ARG A 473 -0.05 -4.53 24.56
C ARG A 473 -0.02 -4.63 23.02
N ASP A 474 1.04 -5.22 22.49
CA ASP A 474 1.14 -5.50 21.05
C ASP A 474 -0.12 -6.24 20.56
N GLY A 475 -0.63 -5.78 19.43
CA GLY A 475 -1.83 -6.24 18.77
C GLY A 475 -1.60 -7.34 17.76
N VAL A 476 -2.49 -7.41 16.77
CA VAL A 476 -2.61 -8.55 15.84
C VAL A 476 -2.26 -8.22 14.40
N PHE A 477 -1.88 -6.97 14.09
CA PHE A 477 -1.45 -6.58 12.74
C PHE A 477 -0.02 -7.02 12.42
N GLY A 478 0.21 -8.33 12.39
CA GLY A 478 1.52 -8.91 12.09
C GLY A 478 1.43 -10.34 11.56
N GLU A 479 2.43 -10.79 10.81
CA GLU A 479 2.42 -12.13 10.19
C GLU A 479 2.60 -13.27 11.20
N LEU A 480 3.19 -12.98 12.37
CA LEU A 480 3.39 -13.93 13.44
C LEU A 480 3.30 -13.23 14.79
N LEU A 481 2.41 -13.71 15.65
CA LEU A 481 2.14 -13.17 16.97
C LEU A 481 2.65 -14.13 18.04
N ARG A 482 3.13 -13.58 19.15
CA ARG A 482 3.61 -14.37 20.29
C ARG A 482 2.79 -14.04 21.53
N PHE A 483 2.25 -15.07 22.16
CA PHE A 483 1.51 -14.96 23.41
C PHE A 483 1.97 -16.02 24.41
N ASP A 484 1.57 -15.86 25.69
CA ASP A 484 1.95 -16.75 26.77
C ASP A 484 0.78 -17.61 27.29
N ARG A 485 1.10 -18.73 27.94
CA ARG A 485 0.12 -19.66 28.52
C ARG A 485 -0.82 -19.02 29.53
N GLY A 486 -0.45 -17.88 30.12
CA GLY A 486 -1.30 -17.12 31.02
C GLY A 486 -2.56 -16.64 30.32
N MET A 487 -2.48 -16.25 29.05
CA MET A 487 -3.67 -15.89 28.25
C MET A 487 -4.62 -17.08 28.08
N LEU A 488 -4.06 -18.27 27.83
CA LEU A 488 -4.86 -19.49 27.73
C LEU A 488 -5.57 -19.80 29.07
N ARG A 489 -4.85 -19.71 30.20
CA ARG A 489 -5.41 -19.91 31.55
C ARG A 489 -6.49 -18.90 31.91
N ARG A 490 -6.39 -17.67 31.40
CA ARG A 490 -7.39 -16.62 31.58
C ARG A 490 -8.58 -16.74 30.61
N GLY A 491 -8.60 -17.76 29.75
CA GLY A 491 -9.68 -17.97 28.77
C GLY A 491 -9.68 -16.96 27.61
N GLN A 492 -8.56 -16.25 27.39
CA GLN A 492 -8.43 -15.25 26.33
C GLN A 492 -8.15 -15.87 24.95
N VAL A 493 -7.84 -17.16 24.88
CA VAL A 493 -7.65 -17.90 23.63
C VAL A 493 -8.85 -18.82 23.45
N ILE A 494 -9.62 -18.62 22.38
CA ILE A 494 -10.84 -19.37 22.11
C ILE A 494 -10.59 -20.24 20.88
N ARG A 495 -10.53 -21.55 21.09
CA ARG A 495 -10.46 -22.56 20.02
C ARG A 495 -11.77 -22.60 19.25
N LEU A 496 -11.67 -22.55 17.93
CA LEU A 496 -12.80 -22.65 17.01
C LEU A 496 -12.88 -24.07 16.44
N SER A 497 -14.11 -24.57 16.24
CA SER A 497 -14.35 -25.88 15.61
C SER A 497 -14.37 -25.82 14.07
N THR A 498 -14.19 -24.63 13.50
CA THR A 498 -14.23 -24.38 12.05
C THR A 498 -12.94 -23.70 11.57
N PRO A 499 -12.57 -23.87 10.29
CA PRO A 499 -11.44 -23.14 9.71
C PRO A 499 -11.62 -21.62 9.78
N ALA A 500 -10.50 -20.91 9.70
CA ALA A 500 -10.50 -19.44 9.63
C ALA A 500 -11.09 -18.94 8.31
N GLU A 501 -12.08 -18.04 8.40
CA GLU A 501 -12.69 -17.34 7.27
C GLU A 501 -12.67 -15.83 7.53
N PRO A 502 -12.80 -14.98 6.49
CA PRO A 502 -12.84 -13.53 6.67
C PRO A 502 -13.88 -13.07 7.70
N ARG A 503 -15.04 -13.75 7.77
CA ARG A 503 -16.10 -13.46 8.74
C ARG A 503 -15.72 -13.73 10.20
N SER A 504 -14.76 -14.62 10.44
CA SER A 504 -14.38 -15.01 11.80
C SER A 504 -13.75 -13.86 12.59
N VAL A 505 -13.26 -12.79 11.93
CA VAL A 505 -12.79 -11.58 12.62
C VAL A 505 -13.91 -10.85 13.37
N LEU A 506 -15.18 -11.09 12.98
CA LEU A 506 -16.34 -10.51 13.65
C LEU A 506 -16.71 -11.24 14.95
N LEU A 507 -16.02 -12.32 15.33
CA LEU A 507 -16.31 -13.05 16.57
C LEU A 507 -16.07 -12.18 17.82
N GLU A 508 -14.99 -11.38 17.85
CA GLU A 508 -14.73 -10.45 18.95
C GLU A 508 -15.87 -9.43 19.13
N PRO A 509 -16.26 -8.64 18.11
CA PRO A 509 -17.31 -7.66 18.29
C PRO A 509 -18.68 -8.32 18.49
N LEU A 510 -18.91 -9.51 17.91
CA LEU A 510 -20.16 -10.26 18.12
C LEU A 510 -20.26 -10.83 19.54
N ALA A 511 -19.15 -11.29 20.15
CA ALA A 511 -19.13 -11.74 21.53
C ALA A 511 -19.47 -10.58 22.50
N ALA A 512 -18.93 -9.39 22.25
CA ALA A 512 -19.31 -8.20 23.01
C ALA A 512 -20.82 -7.89 22.89
N VAL A 513 -21.38 -8.03 21.68
CA VAL A 513 -22.81 -7.84 21.40
C VAL A 513 -23.68 -8.87 22.13
N VAL A 514 -23.29 -10.14 22.12
CA VAL A 514 -23.96 -11.24 22.83
C VAL A 514 -24.04 -10.92 24.32
N ARG A 515 -22.90 -10.62 24.94
CA ARG A 515 -22.81 -10.28 26.37
C ARG A 515 -23.70 -9.10 26.74
N ALA A 516 -23.66 -8.05 25.93
CA ALA A 516 -24.47 -6.86 26.15
C ALA A 516 -25.96 -7.17 26.12
N GLN A 517 -26.41 -8.00 25.18
CA GLN A 517 -27.80 -8.41 25.10
C GLN A 517 -28.22 -9.38 26.21
N ASP A 518 -27.31 -10.22 26.71
CA ASP A 518 -27.57 -11.10 27.86
C ASP A 518 -27.79 -10.30 29.14
N LEU A 519 -26.93 -9.32 29.40
CA LEU A 519 -27.08 -8.40 30.54
C LEU A 519 -28.39 -7.61 30.47
N THR A 520 -28.75 -7.07 29.31
CA THR A 520 -30.03 -6.37 29.17
C THR A 520 -31.22 -7.30 29.26
N GLY A 521 -31.15 -8.49 28.66
CA GLY A 521 -32.24 -9.47 28.65
C GLY A 521 -32.55 -10.01 30.04
N ALA A 522 -31.52 -10.17 30.88
CA ALA A 522 -31.68 -10.50 32.29
C ALA A 522 -32.35 -9.39 33.10
N ALA A 523 -32.15 -8.12 32.70
CA ALA A 523 -32.77 -6.96 33.36
C ALA A 523 -34.20 -6.70 32.87
N ALA A 524 -34.46 -6.86 31.57
CA ALA A 524 -35.75 -6.64 30.93
C ALA A 524 -35.92 -7.57 29.71
N PRO A 525 -37.02 -8.36 29.61
CA PRO A 525 -37.27 -9.19 28.43
C PRO A 525 -37.32 -8.38 27.13
N ALA A 526 -36.39 -8.66 26.21
CA ALA A 526 -36.12 -7.84 25.04
C ALA A 526 -37.07 -8.11 23.85
N LYS A 527 -38.38 -7.85 24.00
CA LYS A 527 -39.34 -7.96 22.89
C LYS A 527 -39.19 -6.81 21.89
N ARG A 528 -39.09 -5.58 22.40
CA ARG A 528 -38.90 -4.36 21.60
C ARG A 528 -37.52 -3.77 21.88
N VAL A 529 -36.65 -3.76 20.88
CA VAL A 529 -35.24 -3.38 20.99
C VAL A 529 -34.96 -2.15 20.13
N LEU A 530 -34.44 -1.09 20.73
CA LEU A 530 -33.88 0.06 20.03
C LEU A 530 -32.36 -0.04 19.99
N VAL A 531 -31.76 -0.05 18.81
CA VAL A 531 -30.31 0.11 18.65
C VAL A 531 -30.01 1.54 18.19
N VAL A 532 -29.16 2.24 18.93
CA VAL A 532 -28.73 3.60 18.59
C VAL A 532 -27.29 3.56 18.10
N GLY A 533 -27.09 3.91 16.83
CA GLY A 533 -25.84 3.82 16.10
C GLY A 533 -25.90 2.75 15.01
N GLY A 534 -25.68 3.15 13.75
CA GLY A 534 -25.74 2.26 12.58
C GLY A 534 -24.37 1.78 12.07
N GLY A 535 -23.35 1.78 12.92
CA GLY A 535 -22.05 1.18 12.62
C GLY A 535 -22.10 -0.36 12.68
N VAL A 536 -20.98 -1.03 12.42
CA VAL A 536 -20.90 -2.50 12.39
C VAL A 536 -21.46 -3.15 13.67
N THR A 537 -21.09 -2.65 14.84
CA THR A 537 -21.58 -3.17 16.14
C THR A 537 -23.08 -2.97 16.31
N GLY A 538 -23.63 -1.84 15.86
CA GLY A 538 -25.07 -1.60 15.84
C GLY A 538 -25.81 -2.58 14.94
N LEU A 539 -25.28 -2.86 13.74
CA LEU A 539 -25.85 -3.85 12.83
C LEU A 539 -25.78 -5.27 13.42
N LEU A 540 -24.70 -5.63 14.11
CA LEU A 540 -24.60 -6.89 14.84
C LEU A 540 -25.66 -6.99 15.96
N HIS A 541 -25.93 -5.90 16.70
CA HIS A 541 -27.03 -5.90 17.68
C HIS A 541 -28.40 -6.13 17.04
N LEU A 542 -28.68 -5.55 15.85
CA LEU A 542 -29.93 -5.82 15.14
C LEU A 542 -30.06 -7.31 14.80
N MET A 543 -28.99 -7.91 14.28
CA MET A 543 -28.93 -9.32 13.91
C MET A 543 -29.15 -10.23 15.12
N VAL A 544 -28.47 -9.96 16.24
CA VAL A 544 -28.61 -10.76 17.47
C VAL A 544 -29.98 -10.57 18.12
N ALA A 545 -30.54 -9.36 18.12
CA ALA A 545 -31.88 -9.12 18.67
C ALA A 545 -32.95 -9.91 17.89
N ALA A 546 -32.88 -9.89 16.55
CA ALA A 546 -33.77 -10.68 15.70
C ALA A 546 -33.58 -12.19 15.93
N ARG A 547 -32.33 -12.68 16.03
CA ARG A 547 -32.02 -14.09 16.31
C ARG A 547 -32.57 -14.58 17.65
N ARG A 548 -32.65 -13.69 18.63
CA ARG A 548 -33.21 -13.93 19.97
C ARG A 548 -34.72 -13.77 20.05
N GLY A 549 -35.40 -13.49 18.93
CA GLY A 549 -36.86 -13.43 18.84
C GLY A 549 -37.47 -12.09 19.26
N ALA A 550 -36.71 -10.99 19.24
CA ALA A 550 -37.29 -9.66 19.38
C ALA A 550 -38.36 -9.43 18.30
N THR A 551 -39.58 -9.06 18.70
CA THR A 551 -40.70 -8.81 17.78
C THR A 551 -40.51 -7.51 17.02
N ASP A 552 -39.93 -6.51 17.70
CA ASP A 552 -39.76 -5.17 17.14
C ASP A 552 -38.36 -4.64 17.37
N VAL A 553 -37.57 -4.61 16.29
CA VAL A 553 -36.22 -4.06 16.31
C VAL A 553 -36.22 -2.72 15.59
N PHE A 554 -35.73 -1.68 16.26
CA PHE A 554 -35.60 -0.31 15.76
C PHE A 554 -34.12 0.05 15.62
N LEU A 555 -33.79 0.81 14.58
CA LEU A 555 -32.47 1.43 14.42
C LEU A 555 -32.61 2.94 14.44
N ALA A 556 -31.87 3.63 15.31
CA ALA A 556 -31.72 5.08 15.27
C ALA A 556 -30.28 5.47 14.91
N SER A 557 -30.10 6.27 13.86
CA SER A 557 -28.77 6.78 13.49
C SER A 557 -28.86 8.18 12.88
N ARG A 558 -27.85 9.02 13.11
CA ARG A 558 -27.72 10.34 12.45
C ARG A 558 -27.36 10.20 10.96
N SER A 559 -26.47 9.26 10.63
CA SER A 559 -26.00 9.07 9.26
C SER A 559 -27.06 8.40 8.38
N ALA A 560 -27.44 9.08 7.29
CA ALA A 560 -28.34 8.52 6.29
C ALA A 560 -27.78 7.24 5.64
N ASP A 561 -26.47 7.17 5.43
CA ASP A 561 -25.84 6.02 4.77
C ASP A 561 -25.88 4.77 5.65
N THR A 562 -25.65 4.91 6.95
CA THR A 562 -25.80 3.79 7.89
C THR A 562 -27.25 3.30 7.98
N ARG A 563 -28.23 4.21 7.89
CA ARG A 563 -29.65 3.84 7.81
C ARG A 563 -29.97 3.08 6.51
N LYS A 564 -29.51 3.60 5.36
CA LYS A 564 -29.65 2.94 4.05
C LYS A 564 -29.01 1.55 4.05
N ARG A 565 -27.84 1.39 4.67
CA ARG A 565 -27.13 0.11 4.78
C ARG A 565 -27.95 -0.92 5.56
N ALA A 566 -28.54 -0.54 6.70
CA ALA A 566 -29.39 -1.45 7.47
C ALA A 566 -30.60 -1.95 6.66
N LEU A 567 -31.20 -1.07 5.84
CA LEU A 567 -32.30 -1.42 4.93
C LEU A 567 -31.84 -2.33 3.79
N ALA A 568 -30.72 -2.00 3.15
CA ALA A 568 -30.14 -2.80 2.05
C ALA A 568 -29.76 -4.21 2.50
N LEU A 569 -29.36 -4.37 3.77
CA LEU A 569 -29.07 -5.68 4.36
C LEU A 569 -30.32 -6.43 4.84
N GLY A 570 -31.50 -5.80 4.81
CA GLY A 570 -32.76 -6.39 5.27
C GLY A 570 -32.82 -6.61 6.79
N LEU A 571 -32.02 -5.88 7.58
CA LEU A 571 -31.90 -6.08 9.03
C LEU A 571 -33.02 -5.42 9.83
N CYS A 572 -33.75 -4.49 9.22
CA CYS A 572 -34.81 -3.74 9.88
C CYS A 572 -35.86 -3.30 8.85
N ARG A 573 -37.12 -3.18 9.27
CA ARG A 573 -38.19 -2.66 8.42
C ARG A 573 -38.00 -1.16 8.16
N PRO A 574 -38.32 -0.63 6.96
CA PRO A 574 -38.17 0.80 6.63
C PRO A 574 -38.72 1.75 7.69
N GLU A 575 -39.92 1.49 8.20
CA GLU A 575 -40.61 2.31 9.19
C GLU A 575 -39.93 2.30 10.57
N ARG A 576 -39.05 1.34 10.84
CA ARG A 576 -38.31 1.18 12.11
C ARG A 576 -36.87 1.66 12.02
N VAL A 577 -36.45 2.22 10.89
CA VAL A 577 -35.15 2.87 10.71
C VAL A 577 -35.33 4.39 10.80
N LEU A 578 -35.01 4.93 11.97
CA LEU A 578 -35.36 6.28 12.39
C LEU A 578 -34.13 7.22 12.43
N PRO A 579 -34.31 8.52 12.15
CA PRO A 579 -33.30 9.51 12.44
C PRO A 579 -33.12 9.66 13.96
N LEU A 580 -31.88 9.81 14.41
CA LEU A 580 -31.58 10.10 15.81
C LEU A 580 -31.74 11.60 16.10
N GLY A 581 -32.62 11.95 17.03
CA GLY A 581 -32.89 13.32 17.46
C GLY A 581 -34.13 13.41 18.36
N SER A 582 -34.61 14.64 18.60
CA SER A 582 -35.72 14.92 19.52
C SER A 582 -37.04 14.20 19.18
N ALA A 583 -37.31 13.95 17.90
CA ALA A 583 -38.51 13.24 17.45
C ALA A 583 -38.44 11.71 17.61
N LEU A 584 -37.30 11.15 18.03
CA LEU A 584 -37.09 9.69 18.10
C LEU A 584 -38.11 9.02 19.03
N ALA A 585 -38.27 9.53 20.24
CA ALA A 585 -39.14 8.94 21.24
C ALA A 585 -40.61 8.95 20.81
N GLU A 586 -41.06 10.05 20.20
CA GLU A 586 -42.43 10.17 19.69
C GLU A 586 -42.68 9.16 18.56
N ALA A 587 -41.73 9.02 17.62
CA ALA A 587 -41.82 8.05 16.54
C ALA A 587 -41.90 6.60 17.04
N ILE A 588 -41.09 6.25 18.05
CA ILE A 588 -41.11 4.92 18.67
C ILE A 588 -42.43 4.67 19.40
N ARG A 589 -42.91 5.64 20.19
CA ARG A 589 -44.16 5.50 20.94
C ARG A 589 -45.37 5.33 20.03
N ARG A 590 -45.42 6.03 18.89
CA ARG A 590 -46.48 5.82 17.88
C ARG A 590 -46.48 4.40 17.29
N GLN A 591 -45.32 3.75 17.21
CA GLN A 591 -45.18 2.39 16.66
C GLN A 591 -45.29 1.29 17.73
N THR A 592 -45.42 1.67 19.00
CA THR A 592 -45.47 0.75 20.15
C THR A 592 -46.69 1.02 21.04
N ASP A 593 -47.76 1.58 20.47
CA ASP A 593 -49.02 1.91 21.16
C ASP A 593 -48.84 2.72 22.45
N GLY A 594 -47.81 3.57 22.46
CA GLY A 594 -47.49 4.45 23.58
C GLY A 594 -46.52 3.85 24.61
N ASP A 595 -46.21 2.55 24.57
CA ASP A 595 -45.39 1.89 25.59
C ASP A 595 -43.92 2.32 25.54
N GLY A 596 -43.32 2.30 24.36
CA GLY A 596 -41.88 2.46 24.16
C GLY A 596 -41.17 1.11 23.96
N VAL A 597 -39.84 1.11 24.15
CA VAL A 597 -38.99 -0.08 23.99
C VAL A 597 -38.56 -0.68 25.32
N ASP A 598 -38.43 -2.00 25.36
CA ASP A 598 -38.03 -2.75 26.54
C ASP A 598 -36.51 -2.70 26.74
N THR A 599 -35.76 -2.61 25.64
CA THR A 599 -34.29 -2.49 25.65
C THR A 599 -33.83 -1.43 24.67
N ALA A 600 -32.91 -0.57 25.08
CA ALA A 600 -32.18 0.34 24.22
C ALA A 600 -30.67 0.11 24.31
N ILE A 601 -29.98 -0.01 23.19
CA ILE A 601 -28.55 -0.24 23.11
C ILE A 601 -27.87 0.97 22.51
N VAL A 602 -26.98 1.62 23.27
CA VAL A 602 -26.25 2.81 22.84
C VAL A 602 -24.90 2.39 22.28
N ALA A 603 -24.86 2.15 20.97
CA ALA A 603 -23.66 1.77 20.20
C ALA A 603 -22.96 3.00 19.55
N VAL A 604 -23.02 4.15 20.23
CA VAL A 604 -22.37 5.41 19.81
C VAL A 604 -21.22 5.70 20.75
N GLY A 605 -19.99 5.82 20.24
CA GLY A 605 -18.80 6.16 21.04
C GLY A 605 -18.52 7.66 21.16
N GLY A 606 -17.44 7.99 21.88
CA GLY A 606 -16.99 9.37 22.10
C GLY A 606 -17.93 10.20 22.96
N GLY A 607 -17.73 11.52 23.00
CA GLY A 607 -18.56 12.44 23.78
C GLY A 607 -20.04 12.48 23.35
N ALA A 608 -20.35 12.03 22.12
CA ALA A 608 -21.72 11.93 21.64
C ALA A 608 -22.51 10.76 22.28
N GLY A 609 -21.83 9.74 22.81
CA GLY A 609 -22.47 8.57 23.41
C GLY A 609 -23.39 8.91 24.58
N PRO A 610 -22.88 9.58 25.64
CA PRO A 610 -23.71 10.03 26.77
C PRO A 610 -24.86 10.97 26.36
N ALA A 611 -24.59 11.93 25.46
CA ALA A 611 -25.57 12.93 25.04
C ALA A 611 -26.82 12.32 24.36
N VAL A 612 -26.64 11.18 23.68
CA VAL A 612 -27.73 10.46 23.02
C VAL A 612 -28.78 9.94 24.01
N LEU A 613 -28.43 9.76 25.28
CA LEU A 613 -29.37 9.27 26.30
C LEU A 613 -30.56 10.19 26.49
N GLU A 614 -30.43 11.50 26.27
CA GLU A 614 -31.54 12.45 26.32
C GLU A 614 -32.66 12.09 25.34
N SER A 615 -32.30 11.54 24.17
CA SER A 615 -33.27 11.05 23.17
C SER A 615 -33.76 9.64 23.44
N VAL A 616 -33.01 8.84 24.20
CA VAL A 616 -33.33 7.43 24.52
C VAL A 616 -34.24 7.31 25.74
N TRP A 617 -34.00 8.09 26.80
CA TRP A 617 -34.81 8.03 28.02
C TRP A 617 -36.32 8.17 27.79
N PRO A 618 -36.78 9.10 26.94
CA PRO A 618 -38.19 9.26 26.67
C PRO A 618 -38.77 8.14 25.81
N ALA A 619 -37.93 7.31 25.16
CA ALA A 619 -38.36 6.19 24.32
C ALA A 619 -38.51 4.85 25.08
N LEU A 620 -37.98 4.74 26.30
CA LEU A 620 -38.07 3.51 27.10
C LEU A 620 -39.48 3.26 27.65
N ALA A 621 -39.83 1.97 27.72
CA ALA A 621 -40.97 1.46 28.47
C ALA A 621 -40.73 1.48 29.99
N GLN A 622 -41.80 1.31 30.76
CA GLN A 622 -41.71 1.13 32.22
C GLN A 622 -40.92 -0.15 32.53
N GLY A 623 -39.87 -0.04 33.35
CA GLY A 623 -38.99 -1.15 33.68
C GLY A 623 -37.99 -1.53 32.58
N GLY A 624 -37.90 -0.75 31.49
CA GLY A 624 -36.98 -1.01 30.39
C GLY A 624 -35.51 -0.82 30.77
N ALA A 625 -34.61 -1.34 29.93
CA ALA A 625 -33.16 -1.30 30.13
C ALA A 625 -32.45 -0.48 29.05
N VAL A 626 -31.37 0.22 29.44
CA VAL A 626 -30.39 0.83 28.52
C VAL A 626 -29.05 0.13 28.68
N HIS A 627 -28.41 -0.25 27.57
CA HIS A 627 -27.02 -0.71 27.57
C HIS A 627 -26.07 0.37 27.06
N LEU A 628 -25.02 0.66 27.84
CA LEU A 628 -23.93 1.55 27.45
C LEU A 628 -22.85 0.76 26.70
N PHE A 629 -23.05 0.54 25.39
CA PHE A 629 -22.14 -0.27 24.58
C PHE A 629 -20.91 0.51 24.11
N GLY A 630 -21.15 1.68 23.52
CA GLY A 630 -20.11 2.52 22.91
C GLY A 630 -19.00 2.94 23.87
N GLY A 631 -17.78 3.12 23.35
CA GLY A 631 -16.65 3.61 24.14
C GLY A 631 -16.80 5.09 24.48
N PHE A 632 -17.14 5.42 25.73
CA PHE A 632 -17.31 6.79 26.22
C PHE A 632 -16.01 7.36 26.81
N PRO A 633 -15.87 8.70 26.93
CA PRO A 633 -14.83 9.33 27.74
C PRO A 633 -14.81 8.82 29.19
N ALA A 634 -13.65 8.80 29.82
CA ALA A 634 -13.47 8.25 31.17
C ALA A 634 -14.24 9.04 32.25
N ASP A 635 -14.38 10.35 32.04
CA ASP A 635 -15.08 11.31 32.88
C ASP A 635 -16.57 11.47 32.53
N ALA A 636 -17.09 10.66 31.60
CA ALA A 636 -18.47 10.76 31.17
C ALA A 636 -19.46 10.44 32.30
N ALA A 637 -20.31 11.42 32.61
CA ALA A 637 -21.41 11.30 33.56
C ALA A 637 -22.71 10.91 32.85
N ILE A 638 -23.43 9.94 33.43
CA ILE A 638 -24.72 9.48 32.95
C ILE A 638 -25.82 10.06 33.84
N PRO A 639 -26.73 10.88 33.31
CA PRO A 639 -27.84 11.41 34.10
C PRO A 639 -28.78 10.28 34.50
N VAL A 640 -29.08 10.21 35.80
CA VAL A 640 -30.00 9.26 36.42
C VAL A 640 -31.07 10.02 37.20
N GLY A 641 -32.25 9.42 37.40
CA GLY A 641 -33.40 10.09 37.99
C GLY A 641 -33.12 10.70 39.37
N GLY A 642 -33.80 11.81 39.69
CA GLY A 642 -33.61 12.56 40.94
C GLY A 642 -32.48 13.60 40.91
N GLY A 643 -31.92 13.91 39.73
CA GLY A 643 -30.83 14.88 39.57
C GLY A 643 -29.43 14.31 39.85
N ALA A 644 -29.32 13.00 40.10
CA ALA A 644 -28.05 12.32 40.31
C ALA A 644 -27.35 11.99 38.99
N VAL A 645 -26.04 11.75 39.06
CA VAL A 645 -25.22 11.30 37.94
C VAL A 645 -24.42 10.06 38.35
N SER A 646 -24.19 9.14 37.41
CA SER A 646 -23.36 7.95 37.62
C SER A 646 -22.21 7.92 36.62
N SER A 647 -21.07 7.34 37.02
CA SER A 647 -19.91 7.20 36.13
C SER A 647 -20.17 6.15 35.05
N ALA A 648 -20.09 6.55 33.78
CA ALA A 648 -20.23 5.62 32.66
C ALA A 648 -19.12 4.55 32.68
N LEU A 649 -17.91 4.95 33.07
CA LEU A 649 -16.76 4.07 33.14
C LEU A 649 -17.00 2.96 34.17
N GLU A 650 -17.46 3.30 35.37
CA GLU A 650 -17.72 2.31 36.42
C GLU A 650 -18.80 1.29 36.04
N ILE A 651 -19.86 1.76 35.37
CA ILE A 651 -20.95 0.88 34.89
C ILE A 651 -20.42 -0.11 33.85
N ARG A 652 -19.64 0.39 32.88
CA ARG A 652 -19.10 -0.43 31.78
C ARG A 652 -17.98 -1.36 32.24
N ALA A 653 -17.13 -0.89 33.14
CA ALA A 653 -15.96 -1.63 33.60
C ALA A 653 -16.32 -2.84 34.46
N GLY A 654 -17.23 -2.67 35.42
CA GLY A 654 -17.64 -3.75 36.32
C GLY A 654 -18.75 -4.66 35.78
N ALA A 655 -19.13 -4.54 34.50
CA ALA A 655 -20.30 -5.20 33.93
C ALA A 655 -21.56 -5.06 34.81
N ARG A 656 -21.82 -3.84 35.29
CA ARG A 656 -22.82 -3.60 36.35
C ARG A 656 -24.21 -3.41 35.77
N THR A 657 -25.21 -3.83 36.55
CA THR A 657 -26.62 -3.52 36.33
C THR A 657 -27.08 -2.62 37.46
N VAL A 658 -27.56 -1.42 37.12
CA VAL A 658 -27.97 -0.38 38.06
C VAL A 658 -29.44 -0.10 37.86
N ARG A 659 -30.23 -0.17 38.95
CA ARG A 659 -31.62 0.27 38.92
C ARG A 659 -31.69 1.78 39.06
N THR A 660 -32.52 2.43 38.25
CA THR A 660 -32.67 3.88 38.24
C THR A 660 -34.10 4.30 37.89
N MET A 661 -34.32 5.61 37.88
CA MET A 661 -35.50 6.23 37.29
C MET A 661 -35.09 7.05 36.08
N THR A 662 -35.90 7.03 35.02
CA THR A 662 -35.75 7.97 33.91
C THR A 662 -36.07 9.40 34.40
N PRO A 663 -35.62 10.46 33.69
CA PRO A 663 -36.03 11.84 33.99
C PRO A 663 -37.56 12.05 34.02
N ALA A 664 -38.31 11.21 33.31
CA ALA A 664 -39.78 11.23 33.29
C ALA A 664 -40.43 10.38 34.41
N GLY A 665 -39.67 9.89 35.39
CA GLY A 665 -40.19 9.18 36.55
C GLY A 665 -40.50 7.69 36.35
N ARG A 666 -40.25 7.11 35.17
CA ARG A 666 -40.38 5.66 34.93
C ARG A 666 -39.23 4.88 35.54
N SER A 667 -39.48 3.67 36.05
CA SER A 667 -38.38 2.78 36.48
C SER A 667 -37.60 2.30 35.26
N ALA A 668 -36.29 2.17 35.40
CA ALA A 668 -35.41 1.68 34.34
C ALA A 668 -34.16 0.98 34.90
N TRP A 669 -33.46 0.28 34.02
CA TRP A 669 -32.15 -0.31 34.29
C TRP A 669 -31.09 0.33 33.40
N ILE A 670 -29.89 0.51 33.94
CA ILE A 670 -28.70 0.80 33.16
C ILE A 670 -27.78 -0.41 33.28
N THR A 671 -27.35 -0.93 32.15
CA THR A 671 -26.35 -1.97 32.05
C THR A 671 -25.18 -1.45 31.24
N GLY A 672 -24.00 -2.01 31.46
CA GLY A 672 -22.84 -1.73 30.63
C GLY A 672 -21.91 -2.93 30.64
N SER A 673 -21.09 -3.06 29.60
CA SER A 673 -20.06 -4.09 29.52
C SER A 673 -18.93 -3.63 28.60
N ARG A 674 -17.81 -4.35 28.64
CA ARG A 674 -16.69 -4.20 27.71
C ARG A 674 -16.25 -5.59 27.24
N GLY A 675 -16.22 -5.78 25.93
CA GLY A 675 -15.82 -7.05 25.31
C GLY A 675 -16.71 -8.24 25.69
N GLY A 676 -16.45 -9.39 25.06
CA GLY A 676 -17.04 -10.67 25.45
C GLY A 676 -16.22 -11.40 26.52
N LEU A 677 -16.84 -12.38 27.17
CA LEU A 677 -16.20 -13.45 27.93
C LEU A 677 -16.09 -14.71 27.06
N HIS A 678 -15.36 -15.72 27.53
CA HIS A 678 -15.12 -16.96 26.78
C HIS A 678 -16.41 -17.57 26.19
N ASP A 679 -17.46 -17.72 27.01
CA ASP A 679 -18.73 -18.33 26.58
C ASP A 679 -19.51 -17.45 25.58
N ASP A 680 -19.29 -16.13 25.61
CA ASP A 680 -19.87 -15.20 24.64
C ASP A 680 -19.24 -15.41 23.25
N PHE A 681 -17.93 -15.68 23.19
CA PHE A 681 -17.25 -16.04 21.94
C PHE A 681 -17.74 -17.39 21.39
N LEU A 682 -17.93 -18.39 22.25
CA LEU A 682 -18.51 -19.66 21.83
C LEU A 682 -19.94 -19.48 21.29
N THR A 683 -20.73 -18.61 21.92
CA THR A 683 -22.08 -18.29 21.47
C THR A 683 -22.07 -17.51 20.14
N ALA A 684 -21.17 -16.54 19.99
CA ALA A 684 -20.95 -15.82 18.74
C ALA A 684 -20.55 -16.77 17.62
N HIS A 685 -19.64 -17.72 17.89
CA HIS A 685 -19.23 -18.75 16.93
C HIS A 685 -20.40 -19.63 16.51
N ARG A 686 -21.22 -20.11 17.46
CA ARG A 686 -22.45 -20.85 17.13
C ARG A 686 -23.40 -20.02 16.26
N TYR A 687 -23.61 -18.74 16.55
CA TYR A 687 -24.45 -17.89 15.70
C TYR A 687 -23.95 -17.75 14.26
N CYS A 688 -22.64 -17.89 14.03
CA CYS A 688 -22.05 -17.83 12.69
C CYS A 688 -22.05 -19.19 11.95
N HIS A 689 -22.20 -20.32 12.65
CA HIS A 689 -21.92 -21.65 12.07
C HIS A 689 -22.95 -22.75 12.36
N ASP A 690 -23.71 -22.67 13.45
CA ASP A 690 -24.45 -23.83 13.97
C ASP A 690 -25.78 -24.11 13.25
N SER A 691 -26.11 -25.40 13.16
CA SER A 691 -27.18 -25.98 12.33
C SER A 691 -28.60 -25.90 12.92
N ASP A 692 -28.77 -25.49 14.17
CA ASP A 692 -30.07 -25.41 14.86
C ASP A 692 -30.88 -24.14 14.48
N GLY A 693 -30.48 -23.46 13.41
CA GLY A 693 -31.17 -22.32 12.80
C GLY A 693 -30.38 -21.75 11.62
N THR A 694 -30.89 -20.67 11.01
CA THR A 694 -30.16 -19.96 9.94
C THR A 694 -28.97 -19.21 10.54
N PRO A 695 -27.73 -19.44 10.05
CA PRO A 695 -26.56 -18.68 10.49
C PRO A 695 -26.72 -17.17 10.29
N LEU A 696 -26.17 -16.38 11.19
CA LEU A 696 -26.09 -14.93 11.01
C LEU A 696 -25.16 -14.62 9.84
N ALA A 697 -25.72 -13.94 8.82
CA ALA A 697 -24.99 -13.51 7.62
C ALA A 697 -24.04 -12.33 7.89
N VAL A 698 -23.15 -12.47 8.86
CA VAL A 698 -22.24 -11.41 9.34
C VAL A 698 -21.20 -11.05 8.27
N GLU A 699 -20.91 -11.96 7.34
CA GLU A 699 -20.04 -11.71 6.19
C GLU A 699 -20.51 -10.54 5.33
N LYS A 700 -21.81 -10.24 5.30
CA LYS A 700 -22.36 -9.09 4.56
C LYS A 700 -21.91 -7.73 5.11
N LEU A 701 -21.31 -7.71 6.31
CA LEU A 701 -20.74 -6.50 6.91
C LEU A 701 -19.32 -6.22 6.40
N ILE A 702 -18.65 -7.21 5.82
CA ILE A 702 -17.32 -7.08 5.21
C ILE A 702 -17.47 -6.33 3.89
N SER A 703 -16.95 -5.11 3.86
CA SER A 703 -16.95 -4.27 2.66
C SER A 703 -15.68 -4.44 1.82
N HIS A 704 -14.55 -4.73 2.47
CA HIS A 704 -13.25 -4.78 1.79
C HIS A 704 -12.36 -5.85 2.42
N LEU A 705 -11.62 -6.55 1.57
CA LEU A 705 -10.54 -7.45 1.94
C LEU A 705 -9.25 -6.84 1.37
N ILE A 706 -8.25 -6.63 2.21
CA ILE A 706 -6.97 -5.99 1.83
C ILE A 706 -5.81 -6.88 2.25
N ARG A 707 -4.62 -6.69 1.67
CA ARG A 707 -3.41 -7.36 2.16
C ARG A 707 -2.74 -6.55 3.26
N LEU A 708 -1.88 -7.20 4.05
CA LEU A 708 -1.05 -6.54 5.06
C LEU A 708 -0.22 -5.37 4.47
N ASP A 709 0.28 -5.51 3.24
CA ASP A 709 1.04 -4.46 2.55
C ASP A 709 0.24 -3.19 2.23
N GLU A 710 -1.09 -3.32 2.15
CA GLU A 710 -2.01 -2.22 1.85
C GLU A 710 -2.46 -1.51 3.13
N LEU A 711 -2.32 -2.16 4.29
CA LEU A 711 -2.82 -1.68 5.58
C LEU A 711 -2.38 -0.24 5.91
N PRO A 712 -1.10 0.18 5.75
CA PRO A 712 -0.71 1.56 6.04
C PRO A 712 -1.51 2.62 5.26
N ALA A 713 -1.66 2.43 3.95
CA ALA A 713 -2.38 3.36 3.09
C ALA A 713 -3.89 3.33 3.38
N VAL A 714 -4.45 2.12 3.53
CA VAL A 714 -5.88 1.93 3.81
C VAL A 714 -6.26 2.49 5.18
N ALA A 715 -5.44 2.28 6.20
CA ALA A 715 -5.70 2.82 7.54
C ALA A 715 -5.68 4.36 7.54
N ALA A 716 -4.77 4.99 6.79
CA ALA A 716 -4.74 6.44 6.63
C ALA A 716 -6.00 6.97 5.91
N GLU A 717 -6.43 6.30 4.83
CA GLU A 717 -7.66 6.67 4.11
C GLU A 717 -8.91 6.48 4.99
N LEU A 718 -9.01 5.37 5.72
CA LEU A 718 -10.09 5.12 6.66
C LEU A 718 -10.14 6.15 7.80
N ALA A 719 -8.97 6.50 8.36
CA ALA A 719 -8.89 7.47 9.44
C ALA A 719 -9.28 8.89 8.98
N GLY A 720 -8.96 9.27 7.73
CA GLY A 720 -9.25 10.59 7.19
C GLY A 720 -10.63 10.73 6.53
N ARG A 721 -11.01 9.78 5.67
CA ARG A 721 -12.19 9.86 4.79
C ARG A 721 -13.25 8.79 5.06
N GLY A 722 -12.91 7.73 5.80
CA GLY A 722 -13.81 6.60 6.03
C GLY A 722 -14.05 5.73 4.78
N THR A 723 -13.14 5.79 3.81
CA THR A 723 -13.22 5.08 2.54
C THR A 723 -12.03 4.14 2.34
N VAL A 724 -12.16 3.21 1.39
CA VAL A 724 -11.06 2.42 0.84
C VAL A 724 -11.13 2.53 -0.69
N GLY A 725 -10.08 3.06 -1.32
CA GLY A 725 -10.10 3.31 -2.77
C GLY A 725 -11.24 4.26 -3.18
N GLY A 726 -11.63 5.19 -2.32
CA GLY A 726 -12.74 6.12 -2.53
C GLY A 726 -14.15 5.52 -2.31
N GLN A 727 -14.26 4.23 -1.97
CA GLN A 727 -15.55 3.59 -1.70
C GLN A 727 -15.89 3.57 -0.19
N PRO A 728 -17.15 3.78 0.21
CA PRO A 728 -17.55 3.76 1.62
C PRO A 728 -17.25 2.41 2.30
N ALA A 729 -16.50 2.45 3.41
CA ALA A 729 -16.15 1.26 4.17
C ALA A 729 -17.17 0.95 5.28
N ALA A 730 -17.39 -0.34 5.56
CA ALA A 730 -18.11 -0.84 6.73
C ALA A 730 -17.18 -1.63 7.64
N ARG A 731 -16.87 -2.88 7.29
CA ARG A 731 -15.79 -3.67 7.90
C ARG A 731 -14.69 -3.92 6.87
N VAL A 732 -13.47 -3.58 7.23
CA VAL A 732 -12.27 -3.87 6.44
C VAL A 732 -11.52 -5.01 7.11
N VAL A 733 -11.18 -6.03 6.33
CA VAL A 733 -10.49 -7.23 6.79
C VAL A 733 -9.14 -7.32 6.10
N ILE A 734 -8.10 -7.58 6.87
CA ILE A 734 -6.75 -7.87 6.39
C ILE A 734 -6.67 -9.38 6.17
N ASP A 735 -6.34 -9.80 4.95
CA ASP A 735 -5.95 -11.16 4.62
C ASP A 735 -4.42 -11.28 4.70
N PHE A 736 -3.95 -12.20 5.53
CA PHE A 736 -2.53 -12.48 5.70
C PHE A 736 -2.03 -13.56 4.72
N ASP A 737 -2.91 -14.17 3.92
CA ASP A 737 -2.56 -15.15 2.90
C ASP A 737 -2.21 -14.46 1.56
N PRO A 738 -0.93 -14.48 1.13
CA PRO A 738 -0.52 -13.87 -0.12
C PRO A 738 -1.04 -14.58 -1.38
N ALA A 739 -1.56 -15.82 -1.26
CA ALA A 739 -1.94 -16.67 -2.39
C ALA A 739 -3.45 -16.64 -2.73
N ARG A 740 -4.35 -16.29 -1.79
CA ARG A 740 -5.81 -16.46 -1.96
C ARG A 740 -6.57 -15.26 -2.55
N THR A 741 -5.97 -14.09 -2.66
CA THR A 741 -6.71 -12.83 -2.92
C THR A 741 -6.84 -12.41 -4.40
N ALA A 742 -6.50 -13.28 -5.37
CA ALA A 742 -6.65 -12.96 -6.79
C ALA A 742 -8.10 -13.12 -7.35
N THR A 743 -9.06 -13.61 -6.55
CA THR A 743 -10.41 -13.95 -7.06
C THR A 743 -11.56 -13.11 -6.49
N GLY A 744 -11.28 -12.02 -5.76
CA GLY A 744 -12.31 -11.29 -5.00
C GLY A 744 -12.90 -10.02 -5.63
N ALA A 745 -12.40 -9.56 -6.78
CA ALA A 745 -12.95 -8.39 -7.47
C ALA A 745 -14.05 -8.82 -8.45
N GLY A 746 -15.24 -9.13 -7.92
CA GLY A 746 -16.44 -9.30 -8.73
C GLY A 746 -17.35 -10.45 -8.28
N ARG A 747 -18.13 -10.23 -7.22
CA ARG A 747 -19.53 -10.67 -7.11
C ARG A 747 -20.31 -9.70 -6.24
#